data_AF-A0A4R6FYC9-F1
#
_entry.id   AF-A0A4R6FYC9-F1
#
_cell.length_a   1.000
_cell.length_b   1.000
_cell.length_c   1.000
_cell.angle_alpha   90.00
_cell.angle_beta   90.00
_cell.angle_gamma   90.00
#
_symmetry.space_group_name_H-M   'P 1'
#
loop_
_entity.id
_entity.type
_entity.pdbx_description
1 polymer ?
#
loop_
_entity_poly.entity_id
_entity_poly.type
_entity_poly.pdbx_seq_one_letter_code
_entity_poly.pdbx_strand_id
1 'polypeptide(L)'
;MTRIVSATRIGADRLALLAPHALACPVLTIAGKPRCILFVSASNGHARATVVTGTGPDGASAWHMAMTRIEQIDAPLDWLRLDMVQAVDESSWHALRARLNRVQRNHFRLGISLDSRFEHAFLETELNANAMLCGGADSETAQVNEAAFTRYACRRHILGHVDFGDSTPLWLFSTRAVFAAEDGLVHPIAAQGRDAGRRDIAGPTPDLLRDLIAKSARYLAAQVSGDGRFVYGREPCSGREMPSYNACHHAVALQALVEAWDLTRDPLCHAAIDRAMEYLLDRLVRPAVLESGSEVAFLTGEKGEVQLGGTAACLLALISHAERTGSTQNRALMVRLAESILSMQDPGAGNFTRMLDYRSPAIQQRSRHPDEDSAAALALMRLYALTGDKRLIAAVEHACAHFIRTEYQRAPDPCLSRCLAELVRYRPEERYFRLGIDMIAAHPDTGERAASPSPALLETLLAGRDLLDRLSATPEHRHLVDMVDRAMFDRRLHRCERALMNAHFWPELAMYFPSPGEITGSFFLRNKGFRVRIDDVGQYVSSAIACRGHLVADSPESSPRPQPRQAGCALASPQPPKGFSPQFSLLDFARKVRAARDAHTADFPKNVFRDSAWDMMIELMIAHEEGRSLCMKDVMLAASETPAGAARRVDGLTEAGLVRRHADNQDQRRIHVSLTPKGHAAFAGLLRDMFSLGPVDAKAVRSRAENEYRT
;
A
#
# COMPACT_ATOMS: atom_id res chain seq x y z
N MET A 1 10.31 41.68 -23.30
CA MET A 1 9.62 40.48 -23.83
C MET A 1 10.29 39.25 -23.23
N THR A 2 9.47 38.24 -22.89
CA THR A 2 9.80 36.93 -22.31
C THR A 2 9.76 36.85 -20.78
N ARG A 3 8.92 35.93 -20.29
CA ARG A 3 8.58 35.54 -18.89
C ARG A 3 7.41 36.25 -18.19
N ILE A 4 6.25 36.25 -18.84
CA ILE A 4 4.97 36.00 -18.16
C ILE A 4 4.25 34.94 -19.02
N VAL A 5 4.66 33.68 -18.88
CA VAL A 5 3.87 32.57 -19.41
C VAL A 5 2.79 32.29 -18.35
N SER A 6 1.64 32.92 -18.59
CA SER A 6 0.29 32.55 -18.14
C SER A 6 0.17 31.36 -17.16
N ALA A 7 0.17 31.65 -15.86
CA ALA A 7 -0.34 30.72 -14.83
C ALA A 7 -1.84 30.41 -15.04
N THR A 8 -2.56 31.29 -15.74
CA THR A 8 -3.98 31.16 -16.09
C THR A 8 -4.27 30.05 -17.12
N ARG A 9 -3.36 29.73 -18.04
CA ARG A 9 -3.59 28.70 -19.07
C ARG A 9 -3.51 27.28 -18.51
N ILE A 10 -2.57 27.01 -17.60
CA ILE A 10 -2.34 25.67 -17.07
C ILE A 10 -3.53 25.20 -16.21
N GLY A 11 -4.14 26.11 -15.43
CA GLY A 11 -5.36 25.81 -14.68
C GLY A 11 -6.57 25.58 -15.59
N ALA A 12 -6.69 26.34 -16.69
CA ALA A 12 -7.81 26.22 -17.64
C ALA A 12 -7.83 24.84 -18.34
N ASP A 13 -6.66 24.34 -18.74
CA ASP A 13 -6.55 23.03 -19.40
C ASP A 13 -7.00 21.89 -18.47
N ARG A 14 -6.64 21.94 -17.18
CA ARG A 14 -7.07 20.94 -16.19
C ARG A 14 -8.56 21.05 -15.84
N LEU A 15 -9.10 22.26 -15.74
CA LEU A 15 -10.55 22.46 -15.55
C LEU A 15 -11.35 21.87 -16.72
N ALA A 16 -10.84 22.01 -17.95
CA ALA A 16 -11.46 21.40 -19.13
C ALA A 16 -11.48 19.86 -19.06
N LEU A 17 -10.45 19.23 -18.48
CA LEU A 17 -10.43 17.78 -18.24
C LEU A 17 -11.51 17.32 -17.25
N LEU A 18 -11.85 18.15 -16.26
CA LEU A 18 -12.84 17.80 -15.23
C LEU A 18 -14.28 18.08 -15.65
N ALA A 19 -14.51 19.02 -16.58
CA ALA A 19 -15.85 19.45 -16.98
C ALA A 19 -16.77 18.30 -17.45
N PRO A 20 -16.35 17.33 -18.29
CA PRO A 20 -17.21 16.21 -18.70
C PRO A 20 -17.71 15.38 -17.51
N HIS A 21 -16.88 15.22 -16.47
CA HIS A 21 -17.27 14.51 -15.26
C HIS A 21 -18.30 15.30 -14.45
N ALA A 22 -18.11 16.62 -14.31
CA ALA A 22 -19.05 17.49 -13.62
C ALA A 22 -20.44 17.50 -14.27
N LEU A 23 -20.49 17.50 -15.61
CA LEU A 23 -21.73 17.42 -16.37
C LEU A 23 -22.47 16.08 -16.16
N ALA A 24 -21.72 15.01 -15.90
CA ALA A 24 -22.25 13.68 -15.58
C ALA A 24 -22.57 13.49 -14.08
N CYS A 25 -22.51 14.55 -13.27
CA CYS A 25 -22.88 14.48 -11.85
C CYS A 25 -24.38 14.14 -11.72
N PRO A 26 -24.77 13.18 -10.85
CA PRO A 26 -26.16 12.78 -10.72
C PRO A 26 -27.00 13.87 -10.05
N VAL A 27 -28.29 13.90 -10.41
CA VAL A 27 -29.31 14.71 -9.76
C VAL A 27 -30.00 13.85 -8.69
N LEU A 28 -30.03 14.35 -7.46
CA LEU A 28 -30.60 13.68 -6.29
C LEU A 28 -31.81 14.44 -5.78
N THR A 29 -32.80 13.73 -5.23
CA THR A 29 -33.94 14.36 -4.56
C THR A 29 -33.62 14.55 -3.08
N ILE A 30 -33.44 15.81 -2.65
CA ILE A 30 -33.08 16.16 -1.27
C ILE A 30 -34.13 17.13 -0.74
N ALA A 31 -34.77 16.79 0.38
CA ALA A 31 -35.90 17.54 0.93
C ALA A 31 -36.98 17.86 -0.14
N GLY A 32 -37.30 16.87 -0.99
CA GLY A 32 -38.31 16.98 -2.04
C GLY A 32 -37.92 17.82 -3.26
N LYS A 33 -36.67 18.26 -3.39
CA LYS A 33 -36.20 19.07 -4.54
C LYS A 33 -35.07 18.37 -5.29
N PRO A 34 -35.09 18.36 -6.64
CA PRO A 34 -33.98 17.84 -7.44
C PRO A 34 -32.77 18.77 -7.29
N ARG A 35 -31.60 18.19 -6.99
CA ARG A 35 -30.34 18.89 -6.80
C ARG A 35 -29.19 18.06 -7.33
N CYS A 36 -28.36 18.69 -8.16
CA CYS A 36 -27.02 18.24 -8.49
C CYS A 36 -26.02 18.97 -7.58
N ILE A 37 -25.12 18.24 -6.92
CA ILE A 37 -24.14 18.81 -5.98
C ILE A 37 -22.75 18.27 -6.30
N LEU A 38 -21.80 19.19 -6.47
CA LEU A 38 -20.39 18.90 -6.67
C LEU A 38 -19.49 19.82 -5.86
N PHE A 39 -18.26 19.40 -5.61
CA PHE A 39 -17.23 20.19 -4.96
C PHE A 39 -16.00 20.23 -5.84
N VAL A 40 -15.42 21.42 -6.02
CA VAL A 40 -14.12 21.57 -6.69
C VAL A 40 -13.10 22.02 -5.65
N SER A 41 -12.09 21.20 -5.43
CA SER A 41 -10.97 21.50 -4.54
C SER A 41 -9.75 21.87 -5.38
N ALA A 42 -9.12 23.00 -5.08
CA ALA A 42 -7.99 23.53 -5.85
C ALA A 42 -6.83 23.93 -4.94
N SER A 43 -5.61 23.50 -5.30
CA SER A 43 -4.37 23.80 -4.58
C SER A 43 -3.20 23.99 -5.54
N ASN A 44 -2.21 24.78 -5.13
CA ASN A 44 -0.90 24.92 -5.79
C ASN A 44 0.14 23.92 -5.25
N GLY A 45 -0.29 22.91 -4.49
CA GLY A 45 0.58 21.92 -3.85
C GLY A 45 1.37 22.41 -2.63
N HIS A 46 1.37 23.70 -2.33
CA HIS A 46 2.08 24.28 -1.18
C HIS A 46 1.12 24.78 -0.09
N ALA A 47 -0.04 25.29 -0.48
CA ALA A 47 -1.08 25.74 0.42
C ALA A 47 -2.27 24.77 0.43
N ARG A 48 -2.95 24.71 1.56
CA ARG A 48 -4.22 23.99 1.69
C ARG A 48 -5.18 24.35 0.55
N ALA A 49 -5.85 23.34 0.03
CA ALA A 49 -6.85 23.49 -1.01
C ALA A 49 -8.01 24.40 -0.58
N THR A 50 -8.39 25.29 -1.49
CA THR A 50 -9.68 25.98 -1.45
C THR A 50 -10.73 25.04 -2.03
N VAL A 51 -11.79 24.78 -1.27
CA VAL A 51 -12.93 23.96 -1.70
C VAL A 51 -14.09 24.88 -2.01
N VAL A 52 -14.71 24.71 -3.17
CA VAL A 52 -15.94 25.43 -3.55
C VAL A 52 -17.08 24.44 -3.82
N THR A 53 -18.31 24.83 -3.50
CA THR A 53 -19.50 23.98 -3.67
C THR A 53 -20.34 24.45 -4.85
N GLY A 54 -20.56 23.58 -5.83
CA GLY A 54 -21.49 23.75 -6.95
C GLY A 54 -22.83 23.07 -6.65
N THR A 55 -23.95 23.79 -6.73
CA THR A 55 -25.30 23.26 -6.51
C THR A 55 -26.23 23.84 -7.56
N GLY A 56 -27.01 22.99 -8.22
CA GLY A 56 -27.95 23.42 -9.26
C GLY A 56 -29.00 22.34 -9.57
N PRO A 57 -29.93 22.60 -10.50
CA PRO A 57 -30.87 21.59 -10.97
C PRO A 57 -30.22 20.46 -11.77
N ASP A 58 -29.04 20.70 -12.36
CA ASP A 58 -28.27 19.77 -13.17
C ASP A 58 -26.75 20.00 -13.03
N GLY A 59 -25.96 19.10 -13.65
CA GLY A 59 -24.50 19.16 -13.63
C GLY A 59 -23.92 20.44 -14.26
N ALA A 60 -24.54 20.95 -15.32
CA ALA A 60 -24.09 22.17 -16.01
C ALA A 60 -24.23 23.40 -15.11
N SER A 61 -25.37 23.55 -14.46
CA SER A 61 -25.65 24.65 -13.53
C SER A 61 -24.77 24.58 -12.29
N ALA A 62 -24.59 23.38 -11.72
CA ALA A 62 -23.72 23.16 -10.57
C ALA A 62 -22.25 23.46 -10.91
N TRP A 63 -21.78 23.03 -12.08
CA TRP A 63 -20.44 23.29 -12.58
C TRP A 63 -20.21 24.79 -12.81
N HIS A 64 -21.13 25.47 -13.50
CA HIS A 64 -21.04 26.90 -13.73
C HIS A 64 -20.92 27.68 -12.40
N MET A 65 -21.75 27.35 -11.41
CA MET A 65 -21.68 27.97 -10.09
C MET A 65 -20.34 27.72 -9.38
N ALA A 66 -19.75 26.53 -9.53
CA ALA A 66 -18.42 26.24 -9.00
C ALA A 66 -17.34 27.05 -9.73
N MET A 67 -17.39 27.13 -11.05
CA MET A 67 -16.40 27.84 -11.87
C MET A 67 -16.33 29.33 -11.56
N THR A 68 -17.48 30.00 -11.38
CA THR A 68 -17.50 31.42 -10.97
C THR A 68 -16.73 31.67 -9.67
N ARG A 69 -16.67 30.69 -8.75
CA ARG A 69 -15.90 30.80 -7.51
C ARG A 69 -14.44 30.36 -7.69
N ILE A 70 -14.16 29.37 -8.53
CA ILE A 70 -12.78 28.97 -8.86
C ILE A 70 -12.04 30.11 -9.57
N GLU A 71 -12.71 30.86 -10.46
CA GLU A 71 -12.12 32.01 -11.16
C GLU A 71 -11.69 33.14 -10.21
N GLN A 72 -12.21 33.17 -8.98
CA GLN A 72 -11.84 34.14 -7.96
C GLN A 72 -10.57 33.73 -7.18
N ILE A 73 -10.05 32.52 -7.40
CA ILE A 73 -8.84 32.03 -6.73
C ILE A 73 -7.62 32.61 -7.43
N ASP A 74 -6.95 33.55 -6.77
CA ASP A 74 -5.72 34.18 -7.25
C ASP A 74 -4.48 33.33 -6.89
N ALA A 75 -4.43 32.10 -7.39
CA ALA A 75 -3.31 31.17 -7.21
C ALA A 75 -3.22 30.13 -8.36
N PRO A 76 -2.03 29.58 -8.63
CA PRO A 76 -1.89 28.45 -9.55
C PRO A 76 -2.76 27.25 -9.14
N LEU A 77 -3.44 26.66 -10.12
CA LEU A 77 -4.33 25.51 -9.94
C LEU A 77 -3.60 24.23 -10.35
N ASP A 78 -2.56 23.87 -9.59
CA ASP A 78 -1.69 22.72 -9.90
C ASP A 78 -2.41 21.40 -9.68
N TRP A 79 -3.17 21.31 -8.59
CA TRP A 79 -3.94 20.15 -8.20
C TRP A 79 -5.41 20.49 -8.12
N LEU A 80 -6.22 19.78 -8.90
CA LEU A 80 -7.66 19.92 -8.94
C LEU A 80 -8.34 18.59 -8.63
N ARG A 81 -9.32 18.63 -7.73
CA ARG A 81 -10.17 17.48 -7.41
C ARG A 81 -11.63 17.87 -7.55
N LEU A 82 -12.39 17.05 -8.26
CA LEU A 82 -13.84 17.17 -8.39
C LEU A 82 -14.50 16.02 -7.63
N ASP A 83 -15.28 16.33 -6.59
CA ASP A 83 -16.10 15.38 -5.85
C ASP A 83 -17.57 15.58 -6.22
N MET A 84 -18.24 14.55 -6.72
CA MET A 84 -19.65 14.56 -7.13
C MET A 84 -20.47 13.74 -6.14
N VAL A 85 -21.49 14.34 -5.54
CA VAL A 85 -22.33 13.64 -4.55
C VAL A 85 -23.09 12.50 -5.22
N GLN A 86 -23.08 11.31 -4.62
CA GLN A 86 -23.73 10.10 -5.17
C GLN A 86 -24.96 9.67 -4.38
N ALA A 87 -24.92 9.79 -3.06
CA ALA A 87 -26.01 9.45 -2.18
C ALA A 87 -26.03 10.41 -0.98
N VAL A 88 -27.23 10.66 -0.45
CA VAL A 88 -27.47 11.54 0.69
C VAL A 88 -28.50 10.90 1.61
N ASP A 89 -28.17 10.79 2.88
CA ASP A 89 -29.05 10.29 3.93
C ASP A 89 -29.27 11.40 4.97
N GLU A 90 -30.53 11.68 5.29
CA GLU A 90 -30.87 12.56 6.42
C GLU A 90 -30.62 11.84 7.75
N SER A 91 -30.07 12.58 8.71
CA SER A 91 -29.69 12.07 10.01
C SER A 91 -29.76 13.18 11.07
N SER A 92 -29.26 12.90 12.27
CA SER A 92 -29.13 13.87 13.35
C SER A 92 -27.77 13.71 14.03
N TRP A 93 -27.38 14.69 14.85
CA TRP A 93 -26.16 14.58 15.65
C TRP A 93 -26.17 13.37 16.58
N HIS A 94 -27.33 13.05 17.17
CA HIS A 94 -27.48 11.86 18.00
C HIS A 94 -27.12 10.57 17.23
N ALA A 95 -27.73 10.37 16.06
CA ALA A 95 -27.48 9.20 15.23
C ALA A 95 -26.04 9.15 14.71
N LEU A 96 -25.47 10.30 14.34
CA LEU A 96 -24.08 10.41 13.91
C LEU A 96 -23.12 10.03 15.04
N ARG A 97 -23.27 10.58 16.26
CA ARG A 97 -22.44 10.23 17.41
C ARG A 97 -22.50 8.72 17.72
N ALA A 98 -23.68 8.13 17.69
CA ALA A 98 -23.87 6.69 17.88
C ALA A 98 -23.13 5.86 16.81
N ARG A 99 -23.12 6.32 15.55
CA ARG A 99 -22.39 5.68 14.45
C ARG A 99 -20.88 5.83 14.62
N LEU A 100 -20.38 7.01 14.99
CA LEU A 100 -18.95 7.29 15.14
C LEU A 100 -18.29 6.41 16.21
N ASN A 101 -19.02 6.07 17.28
CA ASN A 101 -18.55 5.15 18.33
C ASN A 101 -18.19 3.74 17.82
N ARG A 102 -18.63 3.36 16.61
CA ARG A 102 -18.33 2.06 15.98
C ARG A 102 -17.31 2.17 14.86
N VAL A 103 -16.78 3.36 14.62
CA VAL A 103 -15.87 3.66 13.52
C VAL A 103 -14.50 4.03 14.10
N GLN A 104 -13.44 3.38 13.61
CA GLN A 104 -12.08 3.75 13.99
C GLN A 104 -11.81 5.21 13.65
N ARG A 105 -11.06 5.90 14.50
CA ARG A 105 -10.61 7.27 14.28
C ARG A 105 -10.08 7.46 12.84
N ASN A 106 -10.50 8.56 12.20
CA ASN A 106 -10.17 8.95 10.82
C ASN A 106 -10.63 7.99 9.71
N HIS A 107 -11.51 7.03 10.01
CA HIS A 107 -12.09 6.09 9.05
C HIS A 107 -13.58 6.30 8.80
N PHE A 108 -14.15 7.44 9.23
CA PHE A 108 -15.49 7.84 8.82
C PHE A 108 -15.44 8.33 7.37
N ARG A 109 -16.09 7.58 6.46
CA ARG A 109 -15.96 7.73 4.99
C ARG A 109 -17.11 8.49 4.33
N LEU A 110 -17.71 9.45 5.03
CA LEU A 110 -18.81 10.27 4.52
C LEU A 110 -18.52 11.75 4.77
N GLY A 111 -19.02 12.59 3.88
CA GLY A 111 -19.16 14.02 4.12
C GLY A 111 -20.36 14.33 5.01
N ILE A 112 -20.39 15.56 5.55
CA ILE A 112 -21.46 16.07 6.41
C ILE A 112 -21.94 17.41 5.84
N SER A 113 -23.24 17.55 5.62
CA SER A 113 -23.90 18.84 5.36
C SER A 113 -24.78 19.22 6.54
N LEU A 114 -24.71 20.47 6.98
CA LEU A 114 -25.53 20.99 8.09
C LEU A 114 -26.91 21.49 7.61
N ASP A 115 -27.13 21.53 6.30
CA ASP A 115 -28.39 21.93 5.69
C ASP A 115 -28.70 21.13 4.41
N SER A 116 -29.99 21.08 4.06
CA SER A 116 -30.48 20.34 2.89
C SER A 116 -30.16 21.01 1.54
N ARG A 117 -29.63 22.24 1.55
CA ARG A 117 -29.23 22.98 0.35
C ARG A 117 -27.74 22.81 0.03
N PHE A 118 -26.98 22.17 0.93
CA PHE A 118 -25.53 22.02 0.85
C PHE A 118 -24.81 23.38 0.84
N GLU A 119 -25.39 24.39 1.50
CA GLU A 119 -24.72 25.68 1.71
C GLU A 119 -23.55 25.51 2.70
N HIS A 120 -23.71 24.65 3.71
CA HIS A 120 -22.72 24.36 4.75
C HIS A 120 -22.34 22.87 4.76
N ALA A 121 -21.71 22.42 3.68
CA ALA A 121 -21.24 21.05 3.51
C ALA A 121 -19.71 20.90 3.61
N PHE A 122 -19.27 19.74 4.09
CA PHE A 122 -17.86 19.37 4.31
C PHE A 122 -17.58 17.97 3.78
N LEU A 123 -16.54 17.83 2.96
CA LEU A 123 -16.05 16.55 2.43
C LEU A 123 -15.41 15.70 3.53
N GLU A 124 -15.34 14.37 3.32
CA GLU A 124 -14.56 13.46 4.18
C GLU A 124 -13.12 13.97 4.38
N THR A 125 -12.49 14.43 3.31
CA THR A 125 -11.10 14.92 3.32
C THR A 125 -10.95 16.18 4.15
N GLU A 126 -11.93 17.10 4.09
CA GLU A 126 -11.98 18.29 4.93
C GLU A 126 -12.17 17.93 6.41
N LEU A 127 -13.09 17.00 6.73
CA LEU A 127 -13.34 16.52 8.09
C LEU A 127 -12.07 15.93 8.72
N ASN A 128 -11.34 15.11 7.96
CA ASN A 128 -10.09 14.48 8.39
C ASN A 128 -8.94 15.49 8.54
N ALA A 129 -8.70 16.32 7.52
CA ALA A 129 -7.57 17.26 7.53
C ALA A 129 -7.70 18.35 8.59
N ASN A 130 -8.93 18.64 9.05
CA ASN A 130 -9.21 19.60 10.12
C ASN A 130 -9.48 18.95 11.48
N ALA A 131 -9.31 17.62 11.60
CA ALA A 131 -9.54 16.86 12.82
C ALA A 131 -10.95 17.08 13.43
N MET A 132 -11.97 17.28 12.59
CA MET A 132 -13.34 17.59 13.00
C MET A 132 -14.03 16.38 13.67
N LEU A 133 -13.53 15.16 13.40
CA LEU A 133 -14.02 13.90 13.96
C LEU A 133 -12.97 13.19 14.84
N CYS A 134 -12.13 13.96 15.56
CA CYS A 134 -11.10 13.44 16.47
C CYS A 134 -11.39 13.74 17.95
N GLY A 135 -11.60 12.69 18.76
CA GLY A 135 -11.79 12.78 20.22
C GLY A 135 -10.51 12.91 21.07
N GLY A 136 -9.42 13.48 20.55
CA GLY A 136 -8.14 13.58 21.26
C GLY A 136 -7.15 12.43 20.98
N ALA A 137 -6.01 12.43 21.68
CA ALA A 137 -4.90 11.49 21.42
C ALA A 137 -5.23 10.04 21.76
N ASP A 138 -5.98 9.82 22.85
CA ASP A 138 -6.27 8.50 23.42
C ASP A 138 -7.53 7.83 22.85
N SER A 139 -8.31 8.57 22.06
CA SER A 139 -9.54 8.04 21.45
C SER A 139 -9.23 7.18 20.23
N GLU A 140 -9.57 5.89 20.32
CA GLU A 140 -9.44 4.94 19.21
C GLU A 140 -10.58 5.04 18.18
N THR A 141 -11.75 5.52 18.62
CA THR A 141 -12.93 5.72 17.79
C THR A 141 -13.04 7.17 17.31
N ALA A 142 -13.77 7.38 16.21
CA ALA A 142 -14.10 8.71 15.74
C ALA A 142 -15.06 9.38 16.72
N GLN A 143 -14.91 10.69 16.95
CA GLN A 143 -15.77 11.46 17.85
C GLN A 143 -15.84 12.90 17.36
N VAL A 144 -17.00 13.55 17.48
CA VAL A 144 -17.17 14.94 17.05
C VAL A 144 -16.29 15.84 17.91
N ASN A 145 -15.40 16.60 17.26
CA ASN A 145 -14.60 17.65 17.89
C ASN A 145 -15.25 19.01 17.59
N GLU A 146 -16.19 19.42 18.43
CA GLU A 146 -17.02 20.62 18.20
C GLU A 146 -16.18 21.90 18.02
N ALA A 147 -15.07 22.02 18.76
CA ALA A 147 -14.15 23.16 18.63
C ALA A 147 -13.44 23.18 17.27
N ALA A 148 -12.92 22.04 16.81
CA ALA A 148 -12.29 21.93 15.49
C ALA A 148 -13.31 22.10 14.36
N PHE A 149 -14.50 21.54 14.53
CA PHE A 149 -15.61 21.65 13.60
C PHE A 149 -16.04 23.10 13.44
N THR A 150 -16.33 23.79 14.54
CA THR A 150 -16.74 25.21 14.54
C THR A 150 -15.66 26.10 13.94
N ARG A 151 -14.39 25.88 14.29
CA ARG A 151 -13.26 26.64 13.73
C ARG A 151 -13.16 26.50 12.21
N TYR A 152 -13.32 25.29 11.68
CA TYR A 152 -13.28 25.08 10.24
C TYR A 152 -14.55 25.56 9.53
N ALA A 153 -15.73 25.40 10.13
CA ALA A 153 -16.99 25.93 9.62
C ALA A 153 -16.95 27.46 9.48
N CYS A 154 -16.41 28.16 10.48
CA CYS A 154 -16.18 29.60 10.43
C CYS A 154 -15.19 29.97 9.30
N ARG A 155 -14.10 29.22 9.13
CA ARG A 155 -13.14 29.47 8.04
C ARG A 155 -13.73 29.22 6.64
N ARG A 156 -14.44 28.11 6.46
CA ARG A 156 -14.89 27.60 5.15
C ARG A 156 -16.17 28.26 4.66
N HIS A 157 -17.09 28.56 5.58
CA HIS A 157 -18.44 29.05 5.26
C HIS A 157 -18.80 30.36 5.97
N ILE A 158 -17.87 30.97 6.72
CA ILE A 158 -18.14 32.18 7.53
C ILE A 158 -19.29 31.94 8.52
N LEU A 159 -19.43 30.69 8.97
CA LEU A 159 -20.48 30.28 9.87
C LEU A 159 -20.05 30.51 11.33
N GLY A 160 -20.67 31.50 11.99
CA GLY A 160 -20.30 31.92 13.34
C GLY A 160 -20.64 30.92 14.45
N HIS A 161 -21.60 30.02 14.21
CA HIS A 161 -22.03 29.01 15.18
C HIS A 161 -22.53 27.75 14.48
N VAL A 162 -22.22 26.58 15.04
CA VAL A 162 -22.76 25.29 14.63
C VAL A 162 -23.57 24.73 15.80
N ASP A 163 -24.84 24.39 15.54
CA ASP A 163 -25.70 23.74 16.52
C ASP A 163 -25.45 22.22 16.51
N PHE A 164 -24.91 21.71 17.62
CA PHE A 164 -24.63 20.29 17.85
C PHE A 164 -25.73 19.60 18.69
N GLY A 165 -26.92 20.19 18.76
CA GLY A 165 -28.09 19.60 19.42
C GLY A 165 -28.45 18.23 18.86
N ASP A 166 -28.76 17.27 19.74
CA ASP A 166 -28.96 15.86 19.38
C ASP A 166 -30.04 15.63 18.30
N SER A 167 -31.08 16.48 18.30
CA SER A 167 -32.19 16.43 17.34
C SER A 167 -31.99 17.33 16.11
N THR A 168 -30.93 18.13 16.07
CA THR A 168 -30.66 19.02 14.96
C THR A 168 -30.31 18.19 13.72
N PRO A 169 -31.03 18.40 12.59
CA PRO A 169 -30.87 17.57 11.40
C PRO A 169 -29.54 17.86 10.70
N LEU A 170 -28.98 16.83 10.10
CA LEU A 170 -27.80 16.90 9.23
C LEU A 170 -27.93 15.88 8.10
N TRP A 171 -27.16 16.05 7.04
CA TRP A 171 -27.16 15.16 5.89
C TRP A 171 -25.79 14.52 5.71
N LEU A 172 -25.74 13.20 5.77
CA LEU A 172 -24.54 12.43 5.48
C LEU A 172 -24.51 12.10 4.00
N PHE A 173 -23.35 12.22 3.36
CA PHE A 173 -23.26 12.00 1.91
C PHE A 173 -21.98 11.28 1.48
N SER A 174 -22.09 10.52 0.40
CA SER A 174 -20.95 9.90 -0.29
C SER A 174 -20.64 10.62 -1.60
N THR A 175 -19.39 10.52 -2.06
CA THR A 175 -18.94 11.14 -3.30
C THR A 175 -18.27 10.12 -4.22
N ARG A 176 -18.34 10.38 -5.53
CA ARG A 176 -17.42 9.85 -6.53
C ARG A 176 -16.52 10.99 -6.94
N ALA A 177 -15.22 10.76 -7.06
CA ALA A 177 -14.29 11.83 -7.36
C ALA A 177 -13.32 11.51 -8.49
N VAL A 178 -12.79 12.56 -9.09
CA VAL A 178 -11.69 12.52 -10.06
C VAL A 178 -10.67 13.60 -9.70
N PHE A 179 -9.41 13.34 -10.02
CA PHE A 179 -8.28 14.20 -9.70
C PHE A 179 -7.44 14.48 -10.94
N ALA A 180 -7.04 15.73 -11.14
CA ALA A 180 -6.15 16.14 -12.22
C ALA A 180 -4.97 16.94 -11.64
N ALA A 181 -3.77 16.64 -12.13
CA ALA A 181 -2.53 17.28 -11.71
C ALA A 181 -1.64 17.64 -12.92
N GLU A 182 -0.34 17.81 -12.67
CA GLU A 182 0.67 18.21 -13.65
C GLU A 182 0.94 17.19 -14.76
N ASP A 183 0.55 15.92 -14.55
CA ASP A 183 0.69 14.86 -15.55
C ASP A 183 -0.31 14.96 -16.71
N GLY A 184 -1.29 15.86 -16.63
CA GLY A 184 -2.31 16.04 -17.65
C GLY A 184 -3.31 14.89 -17.75
N LEU A 185 -3.33 13.99 -16.76
CA LEU A 185 -4.24 12.86 -16.70
C LEU A 185 -5.36 13.11 -15.70
N VAL A 186 -6.52 12.49 -15.94
CA VAL A 186 -7.61 12.41 -14.97
C VAL A 186 -7.55 11.07 -14.27
N HIS A 187 -7.29 11.11 -12.96
CA HIS A 187 -7.22 9.95 -12.09
C HIS A 187 -8.59 9.75 -11.41
N PRO A 188 -9.32 8.66 -11.69
CA PRO A 188 -10.49 8.30 -10.90
C PRO A 188 -10.10 8.06 -9.45
N ILE A 189 -10.91 8.52 -8.50
CA ILE A 189 -10.71 8.27 -7.07
C ILE A 189 -11.64 7.13 -6.66
N ALA A 190 -11.10 6.12 -5.98
CA ALA A 190 -11.89 5.03 -5.46
C ALA A 190 -12.96 5.58 -4.47
N ALA A 191 -14.23 5.24 -4.73
CA ALA A 191 -15.37 5.82 -4.03
C ALA A 191 -15.73 5.10 -2.72
N GLN A 192 -15.37 3.82 -2.57
CA GLN A 192 -15.78 2.99 -1.44
C GLN A 192 -14.66 2.04 -0.98
N GLY A 193 -14.88 1.41 0.17
CA GLY A 193 -13.98 0.42 0.73
C GLY A 193 -12.70 1.00 1.32
N ARG A 194 -11.68 0.17 1.45
CA ARG A 194 -10.40 0.54 2.09
C ARG A 194 -9.56 1.49 1.22
N ASP A 195 -9.73 1.40 -0.09
CA ASP A 195 -9.03 2.21 -1.07
C ASP A 195 -9.66 3.62 -1.24
N ALA A 196 -10.78 3.88 -0.56
CA ALA A 196 -11.52 5.14 -0.68
C ALA A 196 -10.64 6.37 -0.40
N GLY A 197 -10.75 7.36 -1.29
CA GLY A 197 -10.10 8.68 -1.13
C GLY A 197 -8.72 8.82 -1.76
N ARG A 198 -8.19 7.78 -2.42
CA ARG A 198 -7.01 7.87 -3.32
C ARG A 198 -7.37 7.45 -4.74
N ARG A 199 -6.48 7.74 -5.69
CA ARG A 199 -6.62 7.26 -7.06
C ARG A 199 -6.83 5.75 -7.13
N ASP A 200 -7.70 5.34 -8.06
CA ASP A 200 -8.02 3.95 -8.32
C ASP A 200 -6.87 3.27 -9.06
N ILE A 201 -6.30 2.26 -8.43
CA ILE A 201 -5.14 1.53 -8.91
C ILE A 201 -5.47 0.04 -8.79
N ALA A 202 -5.35 -0.67 -9.90
CA ALA A 202 -5.65 -2.09 -10.00
C ALA A 202 -4.85 -2.95 -8.99
N GLY A 203 -3.62 -2.57 -8.67
CA GLY A 203 -2.77 -3.22 -7.67
C GLY A 203 -1.34 -2.69 -7.67
N PRO A 204 -0.50 -3.11 -6.72
CA PRO A 204 0.92 -2.76 -6.70
C PRO A 204 1.64 -3.39 -7.90
N THR A 205 2.44 -2.61 -8.60
CA THR A 205 3.37 -3.09 -9.65
C THR A 205 4.81 -2.74 -9.25
N PRO A 206 5.82 -3.45 -9.78
CA PRO A 206 7.21 -3.13 -9.48
C PRO A 206 7.62 -1.67 -9.76
N ASP A 207 7.07 -1.07 -10.82
CA ASP A 207 7.34 0.32 -11.21
C ASP A 207 6.61 1.32 -10.31
N LEU A 208 5.34 1.04 -9.99
CA LEU A 208 4.59 1.87 -9.05
C LEU A 208 5.25 1.88 -7.67
N LEU A 209 5.66 0.72 -7.18
CA LEU A 209 6.38 0.62 -5.91
C LEU A 209 7.74 1.33 -5.99
N ARG A 210 8.47 1.23 -7.11
CA ARG A 210 9.72 1.97 -7.31
C ARG A 210 9.50 3.48 -7.20
N ASP A 211 8.43 4.00 -7.79
CA ASP A 211 8.08 5.43 -7.71
C ASP A 211 7.70 5.86 -6.29
N LEU A 212 6.87 5.06 -5.59
CA LEU A 212 6.51 5.31 -4.19
C LEU A 212 7.76 5.31 -3.29
N ILE A 213 8.64 4.31 -3.44
CA ILE A 213 9.90 4.22 -2.70
C ILE A 213 10.78 5.45 -2.97
N ALA A 214 10.92 5.86 -4.23
CA ALA A 214 11.73 7.03 -4.59
C ALA A 214 11.18 8.33 -3.98
N LYS A 215 9.86 8.54 -4.00
CA LYS A 215 9.21 9.71 -3.41
C LYS A 215 9.36 9.73 -1.89
N SER A 216 9.13 8.60 -1.22
CA SER A 216 9.26 8.49 0.24
C SER A 216 10.71 8.57 0.72
N ALA A 217 11.67 8.06 -0.05
CA ALA A 217 13.09 8.23 0.23
C ALA A 217 13.52 9.70 0.11
N ARG A 218 13.08 10.41 -0.94
CA ARG A 218 13.30 11.86 -1.06
C ARG A 218 12.67 12.64 0.10
N TYR A 219 11.47 12.25 0.52
CA TYR A 219 10.84 12.83 1.71
C TYR A 219 11.71 12.65 2.96
N LEU A 220 12.17 11.42 3.24
CA LEU A 220 13.05 11.14 4.38
C LEU A 220 14.37 11.91 4.28
N ALA A 221 14.99 11.96 3.11
CA ALA A 221 16.23 12.69 2.87
C ALA A 221 16.07 14.19 3.14
N ALA A 222 14.92 14.77 2.77
CA ALA A 222 14.57 16.16 3.06
C ALA A 222 14.34 16.43 4.54
N GLN A 223 14.08 15.41 5.36
CA GLN A 223 14.00 15.57 6.82
C GLN A 223 15.40 15.62 7.47
N VAL A 224 16.48 15.26 6.78
CA VAL A 224 17.84 15.30 7.34
C VAL A 224 18.40 16.72 7.31
N SER A 225 18.51 17.31 8.49
CA SER A 225 19.03 18.66 8.70
C SER A 225 20.52 18.79 8.33
N GLY A 226 21.05 20.01 8.38
CA GLY A 226 22.45 20.28 8.08
C GLY A 226 23.45 19.58 9.02
N ASP A 227 23.05 19.32 10.27
CA ASP A 227 23.84 18.58 11.27
C ASP A 227 23.62 17.06 11.22
N GLY A 228 22.82 16.57 10.26
CA GLY A 228 22.50 15.14 10.12
C GLY A 228 21.35 14.64 11.00
N ARG A 229 20.78 15.47 11.89
CA ARG A 229 19.60 15.10 12.67
C ARG A 229 18.35 15.13 11.80
N PHE A 230 17.47 14.14 11.94
CA PHE A 230 16.17 14.17 11.28
C PHE A 230 15.21 15.16 11.97
N VAL A 231 14.39 15.85 11.18
CA VAL A 231 13.09 16.34 11.67
C VAL A 231 12.24 15.12 12.00
N TYR A 232 11.94 14.93 13.29
CA TYR A 232 11.47 13.64 13.81
C TYR A 232 10.12 13.20 13.26
N GLY A 233 9.22 14.14 13.06
CA GLY A 233 7.89 13.88 12.54
C GLY A 233 7.02 15.12 12.57
N ARG A 234 5.86 15.02 11.93
CA ARG A 234 4.85 16.08 11.82
C ARG A 234 3.47 15.52 12.16
N GLU A 235 2.61 16.40 12.67
CA GLU A 235 1.18 16.19 12.81
C GLU A 235 0.46 16.89 11.65
N PRO A 236 0.06 16.19 10.58
CA PRO A 236 -0.44 16.88 9.39
C PRO A 236 -1.69 17.72 9.65
N CYS A 237 -2.61 17.28 10.52
CA CYS A 237 -3.83 18.04 10.82
C CYS A 237 -3.54 19.43 11.41
N SER A 238 -2.48 19.56 12.23
CA SER A 238 -2.09 20.81 12.88
C SER A 238 -0.96 21.55 12.14
N GLY A 239 -0.20 20.84 11.31
CA GLY A 239 1.02 21.34 10.65
C GLY A 239 2.23 21.46 11.59
N ARG A 240 2.15 20.92 12.81
CA ARG A 240 3.19 21.06 13.83
C ARG A 240 4.23 19.94 13.73
N GLU A 241 5.49 20.29 14.01
CA GLU A 241 6.55 19.31 14.21
C GLU A 241 6.44 18.66 15.59
N MET A 242 6.86 17.39 15.67
CA MET A 242 6.89 16.64 16.91
C MET A 242 8.15 17.01 17.72
N PRO A 243 8.02 17.39 19.00
CA PRO A 243 9.15 17.91 19.78
C PRO A 243 10.08 16.83 20.34
N SER A 244 9.64 15.56 20.38
CA SER A 244 10.44 14.45 20.90
C SER A 244 11.41 13.91 19.86
N TYR A 245 12.42 13.16 20.31
CA TYR A 245 13.37 12.49 19.43
C TYR A 245 13.78 11.14 20.02
N ASN A 246 13.87 10.12 19.17
CA ASN A 246 14.27 8.77 19.57
C ASN A 246 15.42 8.30 18.67
N ALA A 247 16.55 7.93 19.29
CA ALA A 247 17.73 7.46 18.59
C ALA A 247 17.48 6.17 17.79
N CYS A 248 16.69 5.23 18.32
CA CYS A 248 16.28 4.02 17.59
C CYS A 248 15.61 4.37 16.26
N HIS A 249 14.69 5.33 16.26
CA HIS A 249 13.96 5.75 15.06
C HIS A 249 14.88 6.42 14.03
N HIS A 250 15.93 7.13 14.47
CA HIS A 250 16.97 7.63 13.57
C HIS A 250 17.66 6.47 12.83
N ALA A 251 18.07 5.43 13.56
CA ALA A 251 18.75 4.28 12.96
C ALA A 251 17.83 3.53 11.98
N VAL A 252 16.56 3.32 12.32
CA VAL A 252 15.56 2.70 11.43
C VAL A 252 15.35 3.53 10.16
N ALA A 253 15.19 4.85 10.28
CA ALA A 253 15.01 5.74 9.12
C ALA A 253 16.26 5.78 8.23
N LEU A 254 17.46 5.77 8.83
CA LEU A 254 18.73 5.70 8.10
C LEU A 254 18.85 4.38 7.33
N GLN A 255 18.53 3.25 7.96
CA GLN A 255 18.52 1.95 7.28
C GLN A 255 17.59 1.97 6.05
N ALA A 256 16.36 2.46 6.20
CA ALA A 256 15.40 2.55 5.11
C ALA A 256 15.89 3.47 3.97
N LEU A 257 16.52 4.60 4.30
CA LEU A 257 17.15 5.47 3.30
C LEU A 257 18.26 4.77 2.52
N VAL A 258 19.13 4.03 3.21
CA VAL A 258 20.21 3.24 2.59
C VAL A 258 19.64 2.16 1.66
N GLU A 259 18.60 1.45 2.11
CA GLU A 259 17.90 0.44 1.31
C GLU A 259 17.27 1.06 0.05
N ALA A 260 16.62 2.21 0.19
CA ALA A 260 16.00 2.91 -0.94
C ALA A 260 17.03 3.52 -1.90
N TRP A 261 18.16 4.03 -1.40
CA TRP A 261 19.24 4.55 -2.22
C TRP A 261 19.85 3.47 -3.12
N ASP A 262 20.02 2.24 -2.62
CA ASP A 262 20.56 1.14 -3.43
C ASP A 262 19.68 0.84 -4.66
N LEU A 263 18.35 0.99 -4.51
CA LEU A 263 17.38 0.83 -5.59
C LEU A 263 17.32 2.02 -6.55
N THR A 264 17.34 3.24 -6.01
CA THR A 264 17.03 4.49 -6.75
C THR A 264 18.28 5.19 -7.28
N ARG A 265 19.42 5.02 -6.61
CA ARG A 265 20.70 5.71 -6.83
C ARG A 265 20.56 7.23 -6.82
N ASP A 266 19.63 7.76 -6.03
CA ASP A 266 19.40 9.20 -5.93
C ASP A 266 20.53 9.91 -5.15
N PRO A 267 21.21 10.91 -5.74
CA PRO A 267 22.32 11.61 -5.10
C PRO A 267 21.91 12.44 -3.88
N LEU A 268 20.67 12.95 -3.82
CA LEU A 268 20.18 13.69 -2.65
C LEU A 268 19.97 12.74 -1.47
N CYS A 269 19.51 11.51 -1.74
CA CYS A 269 19.41 10.47 -0.71
C CYS A 269 20.80 10.07 -0.21
N HIS A 270 21.79 9.90 -1.09
CA HIS A 270 23.17 9.62 -0.68
C HIS A 270 23.72 10.71 0.25
N ALA A 271 23.62 11.98 -0.15
CA ALA A 271 24.12 13.08 0.67
C ALA A 271 23.43 13.17 2.04
N ALA A 272 22.13 12.81 2.11
CA ALA A 272 21.40 12.73 3.37
C ALA A 272 21.85 11.54 4.23
N ILE A 273 22.14 10.38 3.62
CA ILE A 273 22.70 9.20 4.29
C ILE A 273 24.04 9.56 4.93
N ASP A 274 24.93 10.25 4.22
CA ASP A 274 26.25 10.65 4.75
C ASP A 274 26.11 11.49 6.02
N ARG A 275 25.28 12.54 5.98
CA ARG A 275 25.04 13.42 7.15
C ARG A 275 24.37 12.66 8.30
N ALA A 276 23.34 11.87 8.02
CA ALA A 276 22.63 11.11 9.05
C ALA A 276 23.53 10.04 9.69
N MET A 277 24.37 9.38 8.89
CA MET A 277 25.38 8.44 9.39
C MET A 277 26.39 9.13 10.30
N GLU A 278 26.90 10.31 9.92
CA GLU A 278 27.79 11.11 10.76
C GLU A 278 27.13 11.46 12.11
N TYR A 279 25.89 11.94 12.08
CA TYR A 279 25.13 12.22 13.32
C TYR A 279 24.95 10.97 14.19
N LEU A 280 24.57 9.83 13.59
CA LEU A 280 24.42 8.56 14.30
C LEU A 280 25.72 8.19 15.03
N LEU A 281 26.84 8.19 14.32
CA LEU A 281 28.14 7.75 14.82
C LEU A 281 28.70 8.71 15.88
N ASP A 282 28.61 10.03 15.66
CA ASP A 282 29.23 11.01 16.55
C ASP A 282 28.35 11.36 17.75
N ARG A 283 27.03 11.40 17.57
CA ARG A 283 26.10 11.94 18.56
C ARG A 283 25.28 10.90 19.28
N LEU A 284 25.00 9.74 18.70
CA LEU A 284 24.09 8.75 19.29
C LEU A 284 24.81 7.49 19.77
N VAL A 285 25.92 7.11 19.14
CA VAL A 285 26.73 5.96 19.54
C VAL A 285 27.69 6.36 20.68
N ARG A 286 27.75 5.53 21.73
CA ARG A 286 28.64 5.73 22.87
C ARG A 286 29.46 4.47 23.15
N PRO A 287 30.80 4.56 23.14
CA PRO A 287 31.65 3.45 23.54
C PRO A 287 31.61 3.27 25.06
N ALA A 288 31.80 2.03 25.52
CA ALA A 288 31.97 1.68 26.92
C ALA A 288 32.86 0.45 27.06
N VAL A 289 33.29 0.16 28.30
CA VAL A 289 34.04 -1.05 28.64
C VAL A 289 33.26 -1.78 29.73
N LEU A 290 32.95 -3.05 29.49
CA LEU A 290 32.26 -3.90 30.47
C LEU A 290 33.20 -4.31 31.61
N GLU A 291 32.65 -4.79 32.73
CA GLU A 291 33.44 -5.34 33.85
C GLU A 291 34.36 -6.50 33.42
N SER A 292 33.97 -7.23 32.36
CA SER A 292 34.78 -8.28 31.74
C SER A 292 36.01 -7.74 30.98
N GLY A 293 36.17 -6.42 30.85
CA GLY A 293 37.19 -5.77 30.04
C GLY A 293 36.85 -5.69 28.54
N SER A 294 35.67 -6.15 28.13
CA SER A 294 35.26 -6.11 26.72
C SER A 294 34.89 -4.69 26.29
N GLU A 295 35.43 -4.24 25.16
CA GLU A 295 35.04 -2.98 24.52
C GLU A 295 33.71 -3.14 23.79
N VAL A 296 32.74 -2.30 24.13
CA VAL A 296 31.39 -2.33 23.56
C VAL A 296 30.97 -0.94 23.09
N ALA A 297 29.89 -0.88 22.32
CA ALA A 297 29.24 0.37 21.95
C ALA A 297 27.73 0.23 22.08
N PHE A 298 27.08 1.31 22.50
CA PHE A 298 25.62 1.37 22.64
C PHE A 298 25.05 2.49 21.79
N LEU A 299 23.85 2.30 21.28
CA LEU A 299 23.02 3.43 20.89
C LEU A 299 22.33 3.97 22.14
N THR A 300 22.56 5.26 22.42
CA THR A 300 21.97 5.95 23.57
C THR A 300 20.99 7.03 23.13
N GLY A 301 19.91 7.22 23.89
CA GLY A 301 19.07 8.39 23.73
C GLY A 301 19.73 9.67 24.28
N GLU A 302 19.02 10.80 24.17
CA GLU A 302 19.55 12.12 24.56
C GLU A 302 19.94 12.21 26.04
N LYS A 303 19.32 11.40 26.90
CA LYS A 303 19.60 11.36 28.34
C LYS A 303 20.61 10.29 28.73
N GLY A 304 21.23 9.61 27.75
CA GLY A 304 22.22 8.56 27.98
C GLY A 304 21.61 7.19 28.31
N GLU A 305 20.30 7.02 28.18
CA GLU A 305 19.68 5.71 28.37
C GLU A 305 20.07 4.75 27.24
N VAL A 306 20.45 3.53 27.61
CA VAL A 306 20.79 2.47 26.64
C VAL A 306 19.50 1.86 26.10
N GLN A 307 19.45 1.71 24.78
CA GLN A 307 18.30 1.15 24.07
C GLN A 307 18.74 -0.14 23.38
N LEU A 308 18.22 -1.30 23.80
CA LEU A 308 18.51 -2.59 23.16
C LEU A 308 18.05 -2.57 21.70
N GLY A 309 16.76 -2.27 21.48
CA GLY A 309 16.20 -2.13 20.14
C GLY A 309 16.93 -1.06 19.31
N GLY A 310 17.33 0.05 19.94
CA GLY A 310 18.12 1.09 19.27
C GLY A 310 19.51 0.60 18.85
N THR A 311 20.20 -0.14 19.71
CA THR A 311 21.52 -0.70 19.41
C THR A 311 21.45 -1.75 18.31
N ALA A 312 20.41 -2.59 18.32
CA ALA A 312 20.11 -3.53 17.24
C ALA A 312 19.81 -2.81 15.91
N ALA A 313 18.97 -1.76 15.92
CA ALA A 313 18.68 -0.95 14.74
C ALA A 313 19.92 -0.25 14.19
N CYS A 314 20.79 0.27 15.07
CA CYS A 314 22.08 0.86 14.68
C CYS A 314 22.97 -0.17 13.97
N LEU A 315 23.10 -1.38 14.55
CA LEU A 315 23.86 -2.46 13.92
C LEU A 315 23.28 -2.84 12.56
N LEU A 316 21.95 -2.96 12.42
CA LEU A 316 21.28 -3.24 11.15
C LEU A 316 21.48 -2.14 10.11
N ALA A 317 21.44 -0.86 10.50
CA ALA A 317 21.72 0.26 9.61
C ALA A 317 23.14 0.22 9.07
N LEU A 318 24.13 -0.05 9.93
CA LEU A 318 25.53 -0.17 9.52
C LEU A 318 25.74 -1.38 8.60
N ILE A 319 25.14 -2.53 8.91
CA ILE A 319 25.20 -3.74 8.08
C ILE A 319 24.62 -3.46 6.70
N SER A 320 23.42 -2.88 6.66
CA SER A 320 22.73 -2.52 5.42
C SER A 320 23.58 -1.60 4.55
N HIS A 321 24.24 -0.61 5.17
CA HIS A 321 25.16 0.31 4.49
C HIS A 321 26.39 -0.41 3.93
N ALA A 322 27.04 -1.27 4.72
CA ALA A 322 28.23 -2.00 4.28
C ALA A 322 27.92 -2.98 3.14
N GLU A 323 26.80 -3.70 3.19
CA GLU A 323 26.38 -4.62 2.12
C GLU A 323 26.15 -3.90 0.78
N ARG A 324 25.62 -2.67 0.81
CA ARG A 324 25.21 -1.91 -0.39
C ARG A 324 26.29 -1.00 -0.96
N THR A 325 27.23 -0.55 -0.13
CA THR A 325 28.34 0.33 -0.53
C THR A 325 29.67 -0.41 -0.66
N GLY A 326 29.80 -1.60 -0.08
CA GLY A 326 31.07 -2.30 0.08
C GLY A 326 31.99 -1.71 1.15
N SER A 327 31.55 -0.69 1.90
CA SER A 327 32.37 -0.02 2.91
C SER A 327 32.73 -0.95 4.08
N THR A 328 34.00 -0.91 4.49
CA THR A 328 34.51 -1.67 5.64
C THR A 328 34.78 -0.79 6.87
N GLN A 329 34.57 0.52 6.75
CA GLN A 329 34.97 1.51 7.77
C GLN A 329 34.40 1.22 9.15
N ASN A 330 33.14 0.77 9.21
CA ASN A 330 32.41 0.58 10.47
C ASN A 330 32.44 -0.87 10.99
N ARG A 331 33.26 -1.77 10.42
CA ARG A 331 33.30 -3.18 10.83
C ARG A 331 33.64 -3.37 12.32
N ALA A 332 34.64 -2.65 12.83
CA ALA A 332 35.01 -2.73 14.24
C ALA A 332 33.86 -2.28 15.16
N LEU A 333 33.14 -1.24 14.76
CA LEU A 333 31.98 -0.76 15.51
C LEU A 333 30.83 -1.78 15.48
N MET A 334 30.56 -2.43 14.34
CA MET A 334 29.55 -3.49 14.25
C MET A 334 29.82 -4.62 15.26
N VAL A 335 31.08 -5.04 15.40
CA VAL A 335 31.47 -6.04 16.40
C VAL A 335 31.20 -5.51 17.80
N ARG A 336 31.62 -4.28 18.14
CA ARG A 336 31.38 -3.68 19.46
C ARG A 336 29.89 -3.53 19.81
N LEU A 337 29.04 -3.21 18.83
CA LEU A 337 27.58 -3.18 19.00
C LEU A 337 27.03 -4.59 19.25
N ALA A 338 27.50 -5.60 18.51
CA ALA A 338 27.07 -6.99 18.73
C ALA A 338 27.53 -7.55 20.08
N GLU A 339 28.76 -7.26 20.51
CA GLU A 339 29.25 -7.62 21.85
C GLU A 339 28.38 -7.01 22.96
N SER A 340 27.89 -5.79 22.75
CA SER A 340 26.95 -5.16 23.68
C SER A 340 25.61 -5.93 23.76
N ILE A 341 25.07 -6.37 22.61
CA ILE A 341 23.82 -7.16 22.55
C ILE A 341 24.01 -8.53 23.19
N LEU A 342 25.14 -9.19 22.94
CA LEU A 342 25.49 -10.47 23.57
C LEU A 342 25.58 -10.34 25.10
N SER A 343 26.18 -9.25 25.59
CA SER A 343 26.30 -9.00 27.04
C SER A 343 24.96 -8.78 27.74
N MET A 344 23.93 -8.42 26.97
CA MET A 344 22.56 -8.22 27.44
C MET A 344 21.69 -9.48 27.32
N GLN A 345 22.20 -10.61 26.81
CA GLN A 345 21.42 -11.84 26.74
C GLN A 345 21.47 -12.58 28.09
N ASP A 346 20.31 -12.95 28.63
CA ASP A 346 20.23 -13.79 29.83
C ASP A 346 20.73 -15.20 29.49
N PRO A 347 21.80 -15.71 30.15
CA PRO A 347 22.42 -16.98 29.80
C PRO A 347 21.58 -18.21 30.16
N GLY A 348 20.56 -18.07 31.03
CA GLY A 348 19.67 -19.15 31.42
C GLY A 348 18.35 -19.15 30.66
N ALA A 349 17.78 -17.96 30.44
CA ALA A 349 16.45 -17.79 29.89
C ALA A 349 16.43 -17.40 28.39
N GLY A 350 17.53 -16.88 27.85
CA GLY A 350 17.69 -16.52 26.44
C GLY A 350 16.97 -15.26 25.96
N ASN A 351 16.15 -14.64 26.81
CA ASN A 351 15.63 -13.29 26.58
C ASN A 351 16.74 -12.25 26.79
N PHE A 352 16.48 -11.02 26.34
CA PHE A 352 17.41 -9.93 26.55
C PHE A 352 17.03 -9.08 27.77
N THR A 353 18.03 -8.46 28.38
CA THR A 353 17.92 -7.45 29.42
C THR A 353 18.29 -6.09 28.86
N ARG A 354 17.77 -5.02 29.45
CA ARG A 354 18.14 -3.66 29.12
C ARG A 354 19.05 -3.12 30.21
N MET A 355 20.14 -2.51 29.80
CA MET A 355 20.99 -1.70 30.66
C MET A 355 20.33 -0.33 30.90
N LEU A 356 20.36 0.17 32.15
CA LEU A 356 19.71 1.46 32.46
C LEU A 356 20.60 2.67 32.13
N ASP A 357 21.92 2.53 32.28
CA ASP A 357 22.90 3.59 32.04
C ASP A 357 24.19 2.99 31.45
N TYR A 358 24.70 3.56 30.34
CA TYR A 358 25.96 3.11 29.73
C TYR A 358 27.19 3.37 30.61
N ARG A 359 27.10 4.31 31.55
CA ARG A 359 28.17 4.64 32.52
C ARG A 359 28.19 3.69 33.71
N SER A 360 27.09 3.00 33.97
CA SER A 360 26.96 2.03 35.07
C SER A 360 26.29 0.75 34.55
N PRO A 361 27.03 -0.06 33.77
CA PRO A 361 26.47 -1.21 33.08
C PRO A 361 25.94 -2.34 33.99
N ALA A 362 26.20 -2.25 35.30
CA ALA A 362 25.75 -3.21 36.30
C ALA A 362 24.23 -3.22 36.53
N ILE A 363 23.50 -2.14 36.20
CA ILE A 363 22.05 -2.09 36.44
C ILE A 363 21.29 -2.59 35.21
N GLN A 364 20.87 -3.85 35.28
CA GLN A 364 20.07 -4.51 34.24
C GLN A 364 18.62 -4.69 34.68
N GLN A 365 17.69 -4.40 33.77
CA GLN A 365 16.26 -4.69 33.93
C GLN A 365 15.81 -5.62 32.80
N ARG A 366 14.90 -6.56 33.06
CA ARG A 366 14.36 -7.41 31.98
C ARG A 366 13.71 -6.56 30.89
N SER A 367 14.02 -6.87 29.63
CA SER A 367 13.27 -6.33 28.49
C SER A 367 11.80 -6.72 28.66
N ARG A 368 10.91 -5.74 28.45
CA ARG A 368 9.46 -5.94 28.49
C ARG A 368 8.82 -5.82 27.11
N HIS A 369 9.65 -5.68 26.07
CA HIS A 369 9.23 -5.40 24.71
C HIS A 369 9.71 -6.53 23.78
N PRO A 370 8.83 -7.50 23.47
CA PRO A 370 9.13 -8.60 22.53
C PRO A 370 9.83 -8.15 21.25
N ASP A 371 9.41 -7.01 20.69
CA ASP A 371 9.96 -6.43 19.46
C ASP A 371 11.45 -6.02 19.59
N GLU A 372 11.93 -5.67 20.79
CA GLU A 372 13.36 -5.35 21.00
C GLU A 372 14.21 -6.62 21.00
N ASP A 373 13.70 -7.70 21.59
CA ASP A 373 14.39 -8.99 21.66
C ASP A 373 14.53 -9.61 20.26
N SER A 374 13.48 -9.52 19.43
CA SER A 374 13.51 -10.01 18.06
C SER A 374 14.39 -9.15 17.14
N ALA A 375 14.41 -7.83 17.33
CA ALA A 375 15.35 -6.93 16.64
C ALA A 375 16.81 -7.27 16.98
N ALA A 376 17.11 -7.53 18.25
CA ALA A 376 18.44 -7.95 18.71
C ALA A 376 18.86 -9.28 18.06
N ALA A 377 17.97 -10.28 18.06
CA ALA A 377 18.23 -11.57 17.40
C ALA A 377 18.48 -11.39 15.89
N LEU A 378 17.67 -10.57 15.20
CA LEU A 378 17.89 -10.28 13.78
C LEU A 378 19.25 -9.61 13.54
N ALA A 379 19.63 -8.62 14.35
CA ALA A 379 20.90 -7.91 14.19
C ALA A 379 22.11 -8.86 14.34
N LEU A 380 22.08 -9.75 15.34
CA LEU A 380 23.10 -10.79 15.52
C LEU A 380 23.12 -11.77 14.34
N MET A 381 21.95 -12.21 13.86
CA MET A 381 21.82 -13.13 12.73
C MET A 381 22.39 -12.52 11.43
N ARG A 382 22.13 -11.23 11.18
CA ARG A 382 22.66 -10.52 10.02
C ARG A 382 24.17 -10.32 10.12
N LEU A 383 24.70 -10.00 11.30
CA LEU A 383 26.15 -9.89 11.47
C LEU A 383 26.84 -11.25 11.31
N TYR A 384 26.23 -12.34 11.80
CA TYR A 384 26.72 -13.71 11.58
C TYR A 384 26.86 -14.03 10.09
N ALA A 385 25.86 -13.67 9.27
CA ALA A 385 25.92 -13.88 7.83
C ALA A 385 27.11 -13.16 7.16
N LEU A 386 27.60 -12.07 7.74
CA LEU A 386 28.78 -11.33 7.26
C LEU A 386 30.10 -11.86 7.81
N THR A 387 30.15 -12.32 9.06
CA THR A 387 31.41 -12.61 9.78
C THR A 387 31.68 -14.08 9.99
N GLY A 388 30.64 -14.92 10.03
CA GLY A 388 30.73 -16.33 10.40
C GLY A 388 31.02 -16.59 11.89
N ASP A 389 30.95 -15.56 12.76
CA ASP A 389 31.23 -15.73 14.20
C ASP A 389 30.16 -16.61 14.87
N LYS A 390 30.57 -17.82 15.26
CA LYS A 390 29.69 -18.85 15.83
C LYS A 390 29.03 -18.43 17.14
N ARG A 391 29.58 -17.45 17.88
CA ARG A 391 28.95 -16.92 19.10
C ARG A 391 27.62 -16.23 18.79
N LEU A 392 27.54 -15.55 17.64
CA LEU A 392 26.35 -14.81 17.22
C LEU A 392 25.19 -15.74 16.90
N ILE A 393 25.42 -16.78 16.09
CA ILE A 393 24.35 -17.74 15.76
C ILE A 393 23.90 -18.54 17.00
N ALA A 394 24.83 -18.90 17.90
CA ALA A 394 24.47 -19.58 19.15
C ALA A 394 23.56 -18.70 20.03
N ALA A 395 23.83 -17.40 20.11
CA ALA A 395 22.96 -16.45 20.79
C ALA A 395 21.57 -16.34 20.13
N VAL A 396 21.50 -16.38 18.80
CA VAL A 396 20.23 -16.42 18.05
C VAL A 396 19.43 -17.69 18.35
N GLU A 397 20.09 -18.86 18.37
CA GLU A 397 19.47 -20.14 18.70
C GLU A 397 18.91 -20.12 20.14
N HIS A 398 19.64 -19.51 21.08
CA HIS A 398 19.22 -19.35 22.47
C HIS A 398 18.02 -18.40 22.62
N ALA A 399 18.01 -17.29 21.88
CA ALA A 399 16.87 -16.37 21.83
C ALA A 399 15.63 -17.04 21.22
N CYS A 400 15.79 -17.81 20.13
CA CYS A 400 14.67 -18.55 19.53
C CYS A 400 14.08 -19.59 20.48
N ALA A 401 14.91 -20.25 21.31
CA ALA A 401 14.41 -21.15 22.35
C ALA A 401 13.57 -20.40 23.40
N HIS A 402 13.86 -19.13 23.67
CA HIS A 402 12.99 -18.27 24.48
C HIS A 402 11.67 -17.99 23.77
N PHE A 403 11.72 -17.50 22.52
CA PHE A 403 10.55 -17.11 21.73
C PHE A 403 9.53 -18.25 21.58
N ILE A 404 10.00 -19.49 21.38
CA ILE A 404 9.15 -20.68 21.31
C ILE A 404 8.44 -20.92 22.66
N ARG A 405 9.16 -20.81 23.79
CA ARG A 405 8.58 -21.05 25.12
C ARG A 405 7.56 -19.99 25.54
N THR A 406 7.72 -18.76 25.08
CA THR A 406 6.87 -17.63 25.46
C THR A 406 5.80 -17.26 24.43
N GLU A 407 5.72 -18.02 23.33
CA GLU A 407 4.74 -17.87 22.26
C GLU A 407 4.73 -16.48 21.61
N TYR A 408 5.91 -15.99 21.19
CA TYR A 408 6.03 -14.68 20.52
C TYR A 408 5.22 -14.57 19.22
N GLN A 409 4.82 -15.69 18.62
CA GLN A 409 4.01 -15.74 17.40
C GLN A 409 2.60 -15.14 17.50
N ARG A 410 2.17 -14.66 18.67
CA ARG A 410 0.82 -14.11 18.88
C ARG A 410 0.60 -12.74 18.21
N ALA A 411 1.65 -12.00 17.88
CA ALA A 411 1.59 -10.71 17.21
C ALA A 411 2.53 -10.69 15.98
N PRO A 412 2.22 -9.92 14.92
CA PRO A 412 3.09 -9.85 13.76
C PRO A 412 4.45 -9.27 14.15
N ASP A 413 5.52 -10.03 13.90
CA ASP A 413 6.90 -9.64 14.20
C ASP A 413 7.78 -9.76 12.95
N PRO A 414 8.05 -8.64 12.26
CA PRO A 414 8.94 -8.60 11.10
C PRO A 414 10.36 -9.05 11.40
N CYS A 415 10.89 -8.68 12.57
CA CYS A 415 12.27 -8.94 12.92
C CYS A 415 12.50 -10.43 13.17
N LEU A 416 11.61 -11.05 13.95
CA LEU A 416 11.65 -12.48 14.21
C LEU A 416 11.44 -13.28 12.91
N SER A 417 10.48 -12.88 12.07
CA SER A 417 10.21 -13.57 10.80
C SER A 417 11.41 -13.54 9.86
N ARG A 418 12.05 -12.37 9.71
CA ARG A 418 13.30 -12.22 8.92
C ARG A 418 14.45 -12.99 9.56
N CYS A 419 14.55 -13.00 10.89
CA CYS A 419 15.57 -13.75 11.60
C CYS A 419 15.44 -15.24 11.32
N LEU A 420 14.23 -15.81 11.42
CA LEU A 420 13.97 -17.22 11.12
C LEU A 420 14.26 -17.57 9.66
N ALA A 421 13.82 -16.73 8.71
CA ALA A 421 14.06 -16.94 7.29
C ALA A 421 15.57 -16.97 6.93
N GLU A 422 16.41 -16.26 7.68
CA GLU A 422 17.88 -16.34 7.58
C GLU A 422 18.46 -17.51 8.37
N LEU A 423 17.99 -17.77 9.59
CA LEU A 423 18.51 -18.82 10.48
C LEU A 423 18.38 -20.20 9.83
N VAL A 424 17.25 -20.51 9.20
CA VAL A 424 17.01 -21.82 8.57
C VAL A 424 17.98 -22.14 7.43
N ARG A 425 18.68 -21.13 6.88
CA ARG A 425 19.75 -21.34 5.90
C ARG A 425 20.96 -22.08 6.48
N TYR A 426 21.19 -21.90 7.79
CA TYR A 426 22.35 -22.42 8.51
C TYR A 426 21.97 -23.51 9.52
N ARG A 427 20.73 -23.49 10.00
CA ARG A 427 20.14 -24.42 10.97
C ARG A 427 18.74 -24.83 10.50
N PRO A 428 18.61 -25.74 9.52
CA PRO A 428 17.31 -26.17 8.98
C PRO A 428 16.61 -27.14 9.95
N GLU A 429 16.29 -26.68 11.15
CA GLU A 429 15.60 -27.45 12.18
C GLU A 429 14.09 -27.21 12.15
N GLU A 430 13.32 -28.28 12.35
CA GLU A 430 11.85 -28.26 12.32
C GLU A 430 11.23 -27.20 13.24
N ARG A 431 11.80 -27.00 14.43
CA ARG A 431 11.30 -26.01 15.41
C ARG A 431 11.28 -24.57 14.88
N TYR A 432 12.21 -24.20 14.01
CA TYR A 432 12.29 -22.86 13.44
C TYR A 432 11.28 -22.67 12.31
N PHE A 433 11.10 -23.71 11.48
CA PHE A 433 10.04 -23.72 10.47
C PHE A 433 8.65 -23.65 11.12
N ARG A 434 8.41 -24.45 12.17
CA ARG A 434 7.14 -24.41 12.91
C ARG A 434 6.85 -23.04 13.51
N LEU A 435 7.82 -22.42 14.18
CA LEU A 435 7.63 -21.06 14.72
C LEU A 435 7.28 -20.04 13.62
N GLY A 436 7.94 -20.13 12.46
CA GLY A 436 7.64 -19.29 11.30
C GLY A 436 6.24 -19.53 10.73
N ILE A 437 5.82 -20.80 10.63
CA ILE A 437 4.47 -21.18 10.18
C ILE A 437 3.41 -20.67 11.17
N ASP A 438 3.63 -20.84 12.46
CA ASP A 438 2.69 -20.40 13.50
C ASP A 438 2.54 -18.87 13.48
N MET A 439 3.62 -18.13 13.25
CA MET A 439 3.61 -16.67 13.08
C MET A 439 2.75 -16.26 11.88
N ILE A 440 2.87 -16.96 10.76
CA ILE A 440 2.02 -16.73 9.58
C ILE A 440 0.55 -17.07 9.90
N ALA A 441 0.30 -18.15 10.64
CA ALA A 441 -1.04 -18.65 10.93
C ALA A 441 -1.81 -17.80 11.97
N ALA A 442 -1.12 -17.17 12.92
CA ALA A 442 -1.71 -16.50 14.09
C ALA A 442 -2.61 -15.27 13.78
N HIS A 443 -2.69 -14.82 12.53
CA HIS A 443 -3.30 -13.54 12.15
C HIS A 443 -4.51 -13.69 11.22
N PRO A 444 -5.69 -14.13 11.70
CA PRO A 444 -6.81 -14.50 10.84
C PRO A 444 -7.27 -13.38 9.89
N ASP A 445 -7.83 -13.79 8.74
CA ASP A 445 -8.30 -12.88 7.68
C ASP A 445 -9.75 -12.40 7.84
N THR A 446 -10.52 -13.10 8.67
CA THR A 446 -11.98 -12.95 8.76
C THR A 446 -12.44 -12.98 10.22
N GLY A 447 -13.57 -12.33 10.48
CA GLY A 447 -14.16 -12.23 11.82
C GLY A 447 -13.68 -11.01 12.60
N GLU A 448 -14.18 -10.86 13.83
CA GLU A 448 -13.90 -9.70 14.69
C GLU A 448 -12.42 -9.58 15.09
N ARG A 449 -11.65 -10.67 14.99
CA ARG A 449 -10.21 -10.73 15.26
C ARG A 449 -9.33 -10.57 14.02
N ALA A 450 -9.91 -10.23 12.87
CA ALA A 450 -9.15 -10.12 11.62
C ALA A 450 -8.04 -9.07 11.74
N ALA A 451 -6.80 -9.46 11.41
CA ALA A 451 -5.68 -8.54 11.50
C ALA A 451 -5.83 -7.43 10.45
N SER A 452 -5.78 -6.17 10.92
CA SER A 452 -5.74 -5.02 10.02
C SER A 452 -4.41 -5.01 9.27
N PRO A 453 -4.43 -4.79 7.94
CA PRO A 453 -3.19 -4.64 7.18
C PRO A 453 -2.28 -3.58 7.79
N SER A 454 -1.00 -3.91 7.94
CA SER A 454 0.04 -3.02 8.46
C SER A 454 1.38 -3.34 7.80
N PRO A 455 2.36 -2.42 7.83
CA PRO A 455 3.73 -2.70 7.37
C PRO A 455 4.33 -3.91 8.07
N ALA A 456 4.14 -4.00 9.39
CA ALA A 456 4.67 -5.10 10.18
C ALA A 456 4.08 -6.45 9.76
N LEU A 457 2.76 -6.52 9.54
CA LEU A 457 2.14 -7.74 9.03
C LEU A 457 2.61 -8.07 7.61
N LEU A 458 2.78 -7.07 6.74
CA LEU A 458 3.29 -7.31 5.39
C LEU A 458 4.71 -7.90 5.41
N GLU A 459 5.64 -7.30 6.14
CA GLU A 459 7.01 -7.82 6.23
C GLU A 459 7.08 -9.19 6.89
N THR A 460 6.24 -9.44 7.90
CA THR A 460 6.07 -10.77 8.51
C THR A 460 5.69 -11.80 7.46
N LEU A 461 4.72 -11.49 6.60
CA LEU A 461 4.26 -12.40 5.55
C LEU A 461 5.29 -12.57 4.44
N LEU A 462 5.98 -11.50 4.01
CA LEU A 462 7.04 -11.60 2.99
C LEU A 462 8.21 -12.45 3.49
N ALA A 463 8.67 -12.25 4.72
CA ALA A 463 9.69 -13.11 5.33
C ALA A 463 9.17 -14.54 5.56
N GLY A 464 7.89 -14.69 5.88
CA GLY A 464 7.20 -15.97 5.93
C GLY A 464 7.24 -16.70 4.58
N ARG A 465 7.06 -15.98 3.47
CA ARG A 465 7.18 -16.53 2.12
C ARG A 465 8.58 -17.09 1.86
N ASP A 466 9.63 -16.32 2.18
CA ASP A 466 11.02 -16.77 2.07
C ASP A 466 11.27 -18.05 2.88
N LEU A 467 10.67 -18.15 4.07
CA LEU A 467 10.75 -19.34 4.92
C LEU A 467 10.04 -20.55 4.30
N LEU A 468 8.86 -20.34 3.70
CA LEU A 468 8.10 -21.40 3.01
C LEU A 468 8.78 -21.89 1.73
N ASP A 469 9.45 -20.99 0.99
CA ASP A 469 10.21 -21.34 -0.21
C ASP A 469 11.41 -22.23 0.18
N ARG A 470 12.10 -21.90 1.27
CA ARG A 470 13.17 -22.74 1.84
C ARG A 470 12.67 -24.09 2.34
N LEU A 471 11.54 -24.08 3.05
CA LEU A 471 10.90 -25.30 3.52
C LEU A 471 10.57 -26.24 2.35
N SER A 472 10.06 -25.70 1.26
CA SER A 472 9.74 -26.46 0.03
C SER A 472 10.98 -27.10 -0.59
N ALA A 473 12.15 -26.46 -0.43
CA ALA A 473 13.46 -26.95 -0.86
C ALA A 473 14.15 -27.91 0.14
N THR A 474 13.53 -28.21 1.29
CA THR A 474 14.12 -29.02 2.38
C THR A 474 13.34 -30.36 2.50
N PRO A 475 13.81 -31.47 1.89
CA PRO A 475 13.07 -32.73 1.81
C PRO A 475 12.68 -33.32 3.17
N GLU A 476 13.53 -33.14 4.19
CA GLU A 476 13.35 -33.68 5.54
C GLU A 476 12.10 -33.12 6.23
N HIS A 477 11.77 -31.85 5.96
CA HIS A 477 10.67 -31.13 6.62
C HIS A 477 9.46 -30.91 5.71
N ARG A 478 9.40 -31.60 4.57
CA ARG A 478 8.33 -31.42 3.57
C ARG A 478 6.92 -31.60 4.15
N HIS A 479 6.77 -32.41 5.19
CA HIS A 479 5.50 -32.63 5.88
C HIS A 479 4.91 -31.37 6.52
N LEU A 480 5.72 -30.35 6.82
CA LEU A 480 5.25 -29.07 7.35
C LEU A 480 4.59 -28.19 6.28
N VAL A 481 4.84 -28.45 4.98
CA VAL A 481 4.22 -27.68 3.89
C VAL A 481 2.70 -27.81 3.91
N ASP A 482 2.20 -28.99 4.28
CA ASP A 482 0.76 -29.29 4.34
C ASP A 482 0.06 -28.60 5.52
N MET A 483 0.81 -28.04 6.48
CA MET A 483 0.25 -27.25 7.59
C MET A 483 -0.16 -25.83 7.15
N VAL A 484 0.24 -25.40 5.96
CA VAL A 484 0.04 -24.03 5.48
C VAL A 484 -1.06 -23.99 4.42
N ASP A 485 -2.14 -23.29 4.73
CA ASP A 485 -3.11 -22.90 3.70
C ASP A 485 -2.50 -21.81 2.80
N ARG A 486 -1.83 -22.24 1.72
CA ARG A 486 -1.18 -21.33 0.75
C ARG A 486 -2.17 -20.34 0.14
N ALA A 487 -3.38 -20.77 -0.17
CA ALA A 487 -4.37 -19.88 -0.77
C ALA A 487 -4.82 -18.78 0.21
N MET A 488 -4.96 -19.12 1.51
CA MET A 488 -5.19 -18.12 2.56
C MET A 488 -4.02 -17.17 2.70
N PHE A 489 -2.80 -17.71 2.76
CA PHE A 489 -1.56 -16.93 2.85
C PHE A 489 -1.43 -15.90 1.71
N ASP A 490 -1.59 -16.34 0.46
CA ASP A 490 -1.47 -15.47 -0.71
C ASP A 490 -2.54 -14.38 -0.73
N ARG A 491 -3.80 -14.72 -0.39
CA ARG A 491 -4.87 -13.72 -0.26
C ARG A 491 -4.56 -12.66 0.80
N ARG A 492 -4.00 -13.09 1.94
CA ARG A 492 -3.59 -12.18 3.02
C ARG A 492 -2.45 -11.27 2.59
N LEU A 493 -1.44 -11.85 1.97
CA LEU A 493 -0.29 -11.13 1.45
C LEU A 493 -0.76 -10.04 0.48
N HIS A 494 -1.52 -10.40 -0.55
CA HIS A 494 -2.06 -9.45 -1.52
C HIS A 494 -2.89 -8.34 -0.89
N ARG A 495 -3.70 -8.65 0.14
CA ARG A 495 -4.45 -7.62 0.87
C ARG A 495 -3.52 -6.63 1.58
N CYS A 496 -2.42 -7.10 2.16
CA CYS A 496 -1.42 -6.24 2.81
C CYS A 496 -0.62 -5.42 1.80
N GLU A 497 -0.23 -6.00 0.67
CA GLU A 497 0.47 -5.28 -0.42
C GLU A 497 -0.38 -4.12 -0.95
N ARG A 498 -1.69 -4.34 -1.15
CA ARG A 498 -2.62 -3.28 -1.55
C ARG A 498 -2.74 -2.17 -0.51
N ALA A 499 -2.73 -2.54 0.77
CA ALA A 499 -2.92 -1.60 1.86
C ALA A 499 -1.76 -0.61 2.04
N LEU A 500 -0.55 -0.93 1.56
CA LEU A 500 0.58 0.02 1.53
C LEU A 500 0.16 1.35 0.87
N MET A 501 -0.52 1.27 -0.28
CA MET A 501 -0.94 2.46 -1.03
C MET A 501 -1.97 3.32 -0.28
N ASN A 502 -2.70 2.73 0.68
CA ASN A 502 -3.71 3.44 1.48
C ASN A 502 -3.10 4.30 2.57
N ALA A 503 -1.82 4.07 2.90
CA ALA A 503 -1.05 4.79 3.90
C ALA A 503 -0.07 5.79 3.28
N HIS A 504 -0.16 6.07 1.97
CA HIS A 504 0.71 7.01 1.28
C HIS A 504 0.02 8.36 1.05
N PHE A 505 0.71 9.47 1.29
CA PHE A 505 0.23 10.82 1.03
C PHE A 505 0.27 11.13 -0.48
N TRP A 506 -0.78 10.70 -1.16
CA TRP A 506 -1.07 11.11 -2.53
C TRP A 506 -1.46 12.60 -2.59
N PRO A 507 -1.14 13.32 -3.69
CA PRO A 507 -1.52 14.72 -3.86
C PRO A 507 -3.01 14.99 -3.61
N GLU A 508 -3.89 14.12 -4.11
CA GLU A 508 -5.35 14.21 -3.97
C GLU A 508 -5.88 14.10 -2.52
N LEU A 509 -5.03 13.67 -1.58
CA LEU A 509 -5.32 13.63 -0.15
C LEU A 509 -4.54 14.71 0.60
N ALA A 510 -3.24 14.85 0.28
CA ALA A 510 -2.35 15.81 0.92
C ALA A 510 -2.83 17.25 0.76
N MET A 511 -3.48 17.59 -0.36
CA MET A 511 -3.95 18.94 -0.67
C MET A 511 -4.88 19.55 0.38
N TYR A 512 -5.56 18.75 1.21
CA TYR A 512 -6.49 19.25 2.23
C TYR A 512 -5.82 19.66 3.55
N PHE A 513 -4.55 19.30 3.75
CA PHE A 513 -3.80 19.60 4.97
C PHE A 513 -3.19 21.02 4.91
N PRO A 514 -2.77 21.62 6.05
CA PRO A 514 -2.18 22.97 6.10
C PRO A 514 -1.00 23.18 5.14
N SER A 515 -0.08 22.21 5.08
CA SER A 515 1.17 22.28 4.29
C SER A 515 1.34 21.03 3.41
N PRO A 516 0.61 20.90 2.28
CA PRO A 516 0.63 19.68 1.46
C PRO A 516 2.02 19.30 0.94
N GLY A 517 2.82 20.28 0.54
CA GLY A 517 4.18 20.06 0.02
C GLY A 517 5.16 19.47 1.05
N GLU A 518 4.87 19.61 2.34
CA GLU A 518 5.71 19.04 3.42
C GLU A 518 5.36 17.58 3.75
N ILE A 519 4.28 17.03 3.20
CA ILE A 519 3.82 15.66 3.52
C ILE A 519 3.62 14.79 2.27
N THR A 520 3.46 15.40 1.10
CA THR A 520 3.25 14.68 -0.17
C THR A 520 4.42 13.73 -0.45
N GLY A 521 4.13 12.49 -0.83
CA GLY A 521 5.15 11.47 -1.08
C GLY A 521 5.62 10.72 0.17
N SER A 522 5.15 11.08 1.36
CA SER A 522 5.44 10.35 2.61
C SER A 522 4.40 9.26 2.90
N PHE A 523 4.70 8.40 3.86
CA PHE A 523 3.72 7.47 4.45
C PHE A 523 3.18 8.01 5.79
N PHE A 524 2.00 7.56 6.19
CA PHE A 524 1.33 8.02 7.39
C PHE A 524 0.55 6.93 8.13
N LEU A 525 0.28 7.18 9.41
CA LEU A 525 -0.64 6.36 10.20
C LEU A 525 -2.01 7.02 10.30
N ARG A 526 -2.97 6.53 9.51
CA ARG A 526 -4.31 7.12 9.39
C ARG A 526 -5.02 7.26 10.73
N ASN A 527 -5.08 6.18 11.51
CA ASN A 527 -5.73 6.12 12.81
C ASN A 527 -5.05 6.97 13.91
N LYS A 528 -3.84 7.48 13.66
CA LYS A 528 -3.09 8.36 14.57
C LYS A 528 -3.05 9.79 14.06
N GLY A 529 -4.17 10.33 13.59
CA GLY A 529 -4.21 11.72 13.12
C GLY A 529 -3.41 11.96 11.83
N PHE A 530 -3.27 10.92 11.00
CA PHE A 530 -2.38 10.94 9.82
C PHE A 530 -0.92 11.23 10.16
N ARG A 531 -0.46 10.91 11.39
CA ARG A 531 0.92 11.15 11.83
C ARG A 531 1.94 10.68 10.80
N VAL A 532 2.93 11.53 10.54
CA VAL A 532 4.11 11.22 9.73
C VAL A 532 5.32 11.29 10.65
N ARG A 533 5.99 10.16 10.86
CA ARG A 533 7.19 10.08 11.72
C ARG A 533 8.23 9.23 11.02
N ILE A 534 9.50 9.52 11.22
CA ILE A 534 10.58 8.93 10.42
C ILE A 534 10.66 7.40 10.50
N ASP A 535 10.36 6.79 11.64
CA ASP A 535 10.27 5.34 11.84
C ASP A 535 9.06 4.75 11.12
N ASP A 536 7.89 5.40 11.26
CA ASP A 536 6.68 4.96 10.57
C ASP A 536 6.95 4.95 9.03
N VAL A 537 7.52 6.03 8.49
CA VAL A 537 7.87 6.14 7.06
C VAL A 537 8.95 5.14 6.67
N GLY A 538 10.01 5.00 7.47
CA GLY A 538 11.09 4.05 7.23
C GLY A 538 10.57 2.61 7.12
N GLN A 539 9.68 2.20 8.03
CA GLN A 539 9.05 0.88 7.98
C GLN A 539 8.25 0.67 6.70
N TYR A 540 7.40 1.62 6.30
CA TYR A 540 6.66 1.50 5.03
C TYR A 540 7.58 1.43 3.81
N VAL A 541 8.71 2.16 3.81
CA VAL A 541 9.71 2.12 2.74
C VAL A 541 10.35 0.74 2.66
N SER A 542 10.84 0.18 3.77
CA SER A 542 11.43 -1.16 3.81
C SER A 542 10.42 -2.24 3.41
N SER A 543 9.17 -2.14 3.88
CA SER A 543 8.06 -3.02 3.45
C SER A 543 7.81 -2.94 1.94
N ALA A 544 7.80 -1.74 1.36
CA ALA A 544 7.59 -1.54 -0.07
C ALA A 544 8.76 -2.09 -0.91
N ILE A 545 10.00 -1.95 -0.44
CA ILE A 545 11.19 -2.53 -1.08
C ILE A 545 11.09 -4.06 -1.09
N ALA A 546 10.77 -4.67 0.05
CA ALA A 546 10.60 -6.11 0.17
C ALA A 546 9.48 -6.61 -0.76
N CYS A 547 8.30 -5.98 -0.71
CA CYS A 547 7.16 -6.30 -1.58
C CYS A 547 7.55 -6.24 -3.06
N ARG A 548 8.22 -5.16 -3.48
CA ARG A 548 8.72 -5.01 -4.85
C ARG A 548 9.70 -6.13 -5.23
N GLY A 549 10.60 -6.51 -4.32
CA GLY A 549 11.54 -7.61 -4.54
C GLY A 549 10.85 -8.91 -4.90
N HIS A 550 9.80 -9.28 -4.16
CA HIS A 550 9.00 -10.48 -4.45
C HIS A 550 8.23 -10.37 -5.77
N LEU A 551 7.59 -9.24 -6.05
CA LEU A 551 6.88 -9.05 -7.33
C LEU A 551 7.81 -9.14 -8.55
N VAL A 552 9.06 -8.66 -8.42
CA VAL A 552 10.07 -8.81 -9.47
C VAL A 552 10.52 -10.26 -9.58
N ALA A 553 10.74 -10.96 -8.46
CA ALA A 553 11.12 -12.36 -8.46
C ALA A 553 10.03 -13.27 -9.08
N ASP A 554 8.75 -12.94 -8.91
CA ASP A 554 7.62 -13.70 -9.45
C ASP A 554 7.32 -13.42 -10.93
N SER A 555 7.88 -12.35 -11.48
CA SER A 555 7.63 -11.98 -12.87
C SER A 555 8.25 -13.01 -13.81
N PRO A 556 7.55 -13.53 -14.85
CA PRO A 556 8.06 -14.60 -15.71
C PRO A 556 9.37 -14.27 -16.46
N GLU A 557 9.73 -12.99 -16.56
CA GLU A 557 11.01 -12.51 -17.10
C GLU A 557 12.22 -12.74 -16.16
N SER A 558 12.00 -13.08 -14.88
CA SER A 558 13.03 -13.22 -13.84
C SER A 558 13.68 -14.62 -13.78
N SER A 559 13.21 -15.58 -14.58
CA SER A 559 13.81 -16.92 -14.63
C SER A 559 15.30 -16.80 -14.98
N PRO A 560 16.23 -17.30 -14.16
CA PRO A 560 17.64 -17.05 -14.38
C PRO A 560 18.08 -17.74 -15.67
N ARG A 561 18.41 -16.94 -16.69
CA ARG A 561 19.27 -17.43 -17.78
C ARG A 561 20.59 -17.86 -17.13
N PRO A 562 21.08 -19.09 -17.38
CA PRO A 562 22.36 -19.53 -16.83
C PRO A 562 23.45 -18.57 -17.31
N GLN A 563 24.10 -17.88 -16.38
CA GLN A 563 25.24 -17.03 -16.68
C GLN A 563 26.42 -17.90 -17.13
N PRO A 564 27.04 -17.63 -18.29
CA PRO A 564 28.32 -18.21 -18.60
C PRO A 564 29.39 -17.56 -17.72
N ARG A 565 30.27 -18.40 -17.19
CA ARG A 565 31.49 -17.96 -16.50
C ARG A 565 32.44 -17.22 -17.45
N GLN A 566 33.09 -16.21 -16.88
CA GLN A 566 34.46 -15.72 -17.14
C GLN A 566 34.76 -14.66 -18.23
N ALA A 567 35.61 -13.72 -17.79
CA ALA A 567 36.76 -13.10 -18.45
C ALA A 567 36.61 -12.38 -19.80
N GLY A 568 37.02 -11.11 -19.80
CA GLY A 568 37.97 -10.56 -20.77
C GLY A 568 37.46 -10.12 -22.15
N CYS A 569 37.72 -8.84 -22.44
CA CYS A 569 37.86 -8.19 -23.75
C CYS A 569 36.59 -7.67 -24.45
N ALA A 570 36.73 -6.43 -24.94
CA ALA A 570 35.73 -5.56 -25.53
C ALA A 570 35.28 -6.03 -26.92
N LEU A 571 34.04 -5.68 -27.31
CA LEU A 571 33.64 -5.26 -28.67
C LEU A 571 32.19 -4.69 -28.66
N ALA A 572 32.07 -3.50 -29.25
CA ALA A 572 30.90 -2.75 -29.76
C ALA A 572 29.46 -3.02 -29.24
N SER A 573 28.85 -1.97 -28.69
CA SER A 573 27.41 -1.89 -28.34
C SER A 573 26.52 -1.70 -29.58
N PRO A 574 25.39 -2.44 -29.72
CA PRO A 574 24.32 -2.05 -30.63
C PRO A 574 23.34 -1.09 -29.95
N GLN A 575 22.95 -0.02 -30.64
CA GLN A 575 21.90 0.91 -30.19
C GLN A 575 20.52 0.23 -30.13
N PRO A 576 19.61 0.66 -29.24
CA PRO A 576 18.26 0.13 -29.17
C PRO A 576 17.39 0.65 -30.33
N PRO A 577 16.46 -0.16 -30.88
CA PRO A 577 15.47 0.32 -31.84
C PRO A 577 14.44 1.21 -31.13
N LYS A 578 14.07 2.30 -31.80
CA LYS A 578 13.01 3.23 -31.39
C LYS A 578 11.64 2.61 -31.66
N GLY A 579 10.74 2.72 -30.68
CA GLY A 579 9.30 2.48 -30.83
C GLY A 579 8.81 1.22 -30.13
N PHE A 580 8.49 1.33 -28.84
CA PHE A 580 7.73 0.31 -28.11
C PHE A 580 6.58 0.98 -27.37
N SER A 581 5.37 0.81 -27.90
CA SER A 581 4.13 0.99 -27.14
C SER A 581 3.77 -0.37 -26.55
N PRO A 582 3.34 -0.49 -25.27
CA PRO A 582 2.96 -1.78 -24.72
C PRO A 582 1.70 -2.29 -25.44
N GLN A 583 1.87 -3.24 -26.35
CA GLN A 583 0.75 -3.95 -26.97
C GLN A 583 0.27 -5.01 -25.98
N PHE A 584 -0.90 -4.79 -25.37
CA PHE A 584 -1.56 -5.83 -24.58
C PHE A 584 -1.86 -7.05 -25.44
N SER A 585 -1.60 -8.25 -24.91
CA SER A 585 -1.89 -9.52 -25.58
C SER A 585 -3.37 -9.91 -25.44
N LEU A 586 -3.86 -10.84 -26.27
CA LEU A 586 -5.21 -11.40 -26.14
C LEU A 586 -5.43 -12.07 -24.78
N LEU A 587 -4.38 -12.69 -24.21
CA LEU A 587 -4.40 -13.27 -22.88
C LEU A 587 -4.64 -12.20 -21.80
N ASP A 588 -4.01 -11.02 -21.93
CA ASP A 588 -4.20 -9.92 -20.99
C ASP A 588 -5.64 -9.40 -21.02
N PHE A 589 -6.23 -9.29 -22.22
CA PHE A 589 -7.62 -8.90 -22.39
C PHE A 589 -8.58 -9.92 -21.78
N ALA A 590 -8.39 -11.21 -22.06
CA ALA A 590 -9.24 -12.27 -21.52
C ALA A 590 -9.20 -12.32 -19.98
N ARG A 591 -8.00 -12.20 -19.38
CA ARG A 591 -7.83 -12.15 -17.92
C ARG A 591 -8.46 -10.91 -17.29
N LYS A 592 -8.37 -9.74 -17.94
CA LYS A 592 -9.05 -8.51 -17.47
C LYS A 592 -10.57 -8.65 -17.48
N VAL A 593 -11.15 -9.24 -18.54
CA VAL A 593 -12.61 -9.47 -18.59
C VAL A 593 -13.04 -10.48 -17.52
N ARG A 594 -12.27 -11.54 -17.30
CA ARG A 594 -12.53 -12.50 -16.21
C ARG A 594 -12.53 -11.81 -14.84
N ALA A 595 -11.46 -11.07 -14.54
CA ALA A 595 -11.32 -10.36 -13.28
C ALA A 595 -12.44 -9.33 -13.03
N ALA A 596 -12.87 -8.60 -14.07
CA ALA A 596 -14.00 -7.69 -13.97
C ALA A 596 -15.31 -8.43 -13.64
N ARG A 597 -15.56 -9.59 -14.25
CA ARG A 597 -16.77 -10.40 -13.98
C ARG A 597 -16.75 -11.03 -12.59
N ASP A 598 -15.59 -11.46 -12.12
CA ASP A 598 -15.42 -11.99 -10.76
C ASP A 598 -15.59 -10.91 -9.70
N ALA A 599 -15.09 -9.70 -9.93
CA ALA A 599 -15.25 -8.58 -9.00
C ALA A 599 -16.73 -8.21 -8.77
N HIS A 600 -17.55 -8.25 -9.82
CA HIS A 600 -18.98 -7.94 -9.71
C HIS A 600 -19.84 -9.07 -9.12
N THR A 601 -19.29 -10.27 -8.96
CA THR A 601 -20.02 -11.43 -8.40
C THR A 601 -20.45 -11.22 -6.94
N ALA A 602 -19.76 -10.35 -6.19
CA ALA A 602 -20.11 -10.05 -4.80
C ALA A 602 -21.28 -9.05 -4.66
N ASP A 603 -21.54 -8.23 -5.70
CA ASP A 603 -22.44 -7.09 -5.64
C ASP A 603 -23.84 -7.37 -6.21
N PHE A 604 -24.02 -8.52 -6.89
CA PHE A 604 -25.29 -8.91 -7.50
C PHE A 604 -25.79 -10.27 -7.01
N PRO A 605 -27.11 -10.49 -6.91
CA PRO A 605 -27.66 -11.80 -6.55
C PRO A 605 -27.17 -12.88 -7.52
N LYS A 606 -26.86 -14.06 -6.98
CA LYS A 606 -26.42 -15.22 -7.77
C LYS A 606 -27.44 -15.46 -8.89
N ASN A 607 -26.96 -15.52 -10.13
CA ASN A 607 -27.70 -15.82 -11.38
C ASN A 607 -28.42 -14.66 -12.09
N VAL A 608 -28.27 -13.40 -11.68
CA VAL A 608 -28.97 -12.26 -12.33
C VAL A 608 -28.21 -11.70 -13.56
N PHE A 609 -26.88 -11.59 -13.50
CA PHE A 609 -26.05 -10.99 -14.57
C PHE A 609 -25.04 -11.99 -15.16
N ARG A 610 -25.42 -13.26 -15.32
CA ARG A 610 -24.50 -14.31 -15.80
C ARG A 610 -24.92 -14.89 -17.14
N ASP A 611 -23.96 -14.97 -18.05
CA ASP A 611 -24.05 -15.70 -19.30
C ASP A 611 -23.03 -16.83 -19.22
N SER A 612 -23.52 -18.05 -18.99
CA SER A 612 -22.67 -19.23 -18.79
C SER A 612 -21.87 -19.59 -20.05
N ALA A 613 -22.34 -19.27 -21.25
CA ALA A 613 -21.58 -19.47 -22.47
C ALA A 613 -20.42 -18.47 -22.58
N TRP A 614 -20.64 -17.24 -22.13
CA TRP A 614 -19.59 -16.21 -22.08
C TRP A 614 -18.45 -16.60 -21.14
N ASP A 615 -18.78 -17.07 -19.93
CA ASP A 615 -17.79 -17.49 -18.94
C ASP A 615 -16.96 -18.69 -19.44
N MET A 616 -17.60 -19.64 -20.12
CA MET A 616 -16.91 -20.75 -20.79
C MET A 616 -15.96 -20.28 -21.89
N MET A 617 -16.37 -19.33 -22.73
CA MET A 617 -15.54 -18.81 -23.82
C MET A 617 -14.32 -18.03 -23.31
N ILE A 618 -14.46 -17.31 -22.19
CA ILE A 618 -13.32 -16.66 -21.50
C ILE A 618 -12.31 -17.70 -21.04
N GLU A 619 -12.77 -18.74 -20.31
CA GLU A 619 -11.86 -19.76 -19.79
C GLU A 619 -11.17 -20.54 -20.90
N LEU A 620 -11.90 -20.87 -21.97
CA LEU A 620 -11.35 -21.56 -23.14
C LEU A 620 -10.34 -20.67 -23.89
N MET A 621 -10.55 -19.35 -23.95
CA MET A 621 -9.59 -18.41 -24.53
C MET A 621 -8.31 -18.34 -23.69
N ILE A 622 -8.44 -18.23 -22.37
CA ILE A 622 -7.28 -18.18 -21.45
C ILE A 622 -6.48 -19.49 -21.54
N ALA A 623 -7.16 -20.63 -21.51
CA ALA A 623 -6.50 -21.92 -21.66
C ALA A 623 -5.80 -22.06 -23.02
N HIS A 624 -6.43 -21.60 -24.11
CA HIS A 624 -5.83 -21.64 -25.45
C HIS A 624 -4.53 -20.82 -25.54
N GLU A 625 -4.55 -19.58 -25.07
CA GLU A 625 -3.36 -18.70 -25.10
C GLU A 625 -2.24 -19.17 -24.16
N GLU A 626 -2.58 -19.95 -23.13
CA GLU A 626 -1.61 -20.57 -22.21
C GLU A 626 -1.15 -21.96 -22.67
N GLY A 627 -1.62 -22.46 -23.82
CA GLY A 627 -1.30 -23.80 -24.32
C GLY A 627 -1.87 -24.94 -23.45
N ARG A 628 -2.88 -24.67 -22.63
CA ARG A 628 -3.56 -25.64 -21.76
C ARG A 628 -4.82 -26.19 -22.43
N SER A 629 -5.15 -27.45 -22.11
CA SER A 629 -6.42 -28.07 -22.49
C SER A 629 -7.33 -28.18 -21.27
N LEU A 630 -8.63 -27.92 -21.44
CA LEU A 630 -9.63 -28.04 -20.38
C LEU A 630 -10.49 -29.27 -20.62
N CYS A 631 -10.70 -30.08 -19.57
CA CYS A 631 -11.68 -31.16 -19.65
C CYS A 631 -13.10 -30.62 -19.49
N MET A 632 -14.10 -31.39 -19.91
CA MET A 632 -15.51 -31.04 -19.82
C MET A 632 -15.90 -30.60 -18.39
N LYS A 633 -15.33 -31.24 -17.36
CA LYS A 633 -15.58 -30.89 -15.96
C LYS A 633 -15.07 -29.49 -15.61
N ASP A 634 -13.91 -29.07 -16.13
CA ASP A 634 -13.31 -27.77 -15.83
C ASP A 634 -14.10 -26.64 -16.53
N VAL A 635 -14.50 -26.87 -17.78
CA VAL A 635 -15.37 -25.93 -18.52
C VAL A 635 -16.74 -25.81 -17.87
N MET A 636 -17.28 -26.91 -17.36
CA MET A 636 -18.55 -26.88 -16.62
C MET A 636 -18.41 -26.19 -15.25
N LEU A 637 -17.25 -26.25 -14.60
CA LEU A 637 -17.00 -25.54 -13.33
C LEU A 637 -16.94 -24.02 -13.55
N ALA A 638 -16.41 -23.59 -14.69
CA ALA A 638 -16.41 -22.19 -15.11
C ALA A 638 -17.83 -21.66 -15.33
N ALA A 639 -18.72 -22.51 -15.86
CA ALA A 639 -20.13 -22.19 -15.92
C ALA A 639 -20.75 -22.30 -14.53
N SER A 640 -21.07 -21.17 -13.94
CA SER A 640 -21.74 -21.11 -12.64
C SER A 640 -23.24 -21.45 -12.74
N GLU A 641 -23.56 -22.59 -13.35
CA GLU A 641 -24.90 -23.14 -13.58
C GLU A 641 -24.95 -24.62 -13.19
N THR A 642 -26.13 -25.24 -13.23
CA THR A 642 -26.27 -26.69 -13.02
C THR A 642 -25.48 -27.48 -14.07
N PRO A 643 -24.97 -28.68 -13.73
CA PRO A 643 -24.26 -29.53 -14.69
C PRO A 643 -25.05 -29.81 -15.98
N ALA A 644 -26.36 -30.00 -15.89
CA ALA A 644 -27.22 -30.21 -17.06
C ALA A 644 -27.33 -28.96 -17.94
N GLY A 645 -27.39 -27.77 -17.33
CA GLY A 645 -27.39 -26.49 -18.03
C GLY A 645 -26.06 -26.20 -18.72
N ALA A 646 -24.94 -26.38 -18.01
CA ALA A 646 -23.60 -26.24 -18.56
C ALA A 646 -23.35 -27.18 -19.74
N ALA A 647 -23.78 -28.45 -19.65
CA ALA A 647 -23.67 -29.39 -20.77
C ALA A 647 -24.40 -28.88 -22.04
N ARG A 648 -25.64 -28.39 -21.88
CA ARG A 648 -26.43 -27.80 -22.99
C ARG A 648 -25.77 -26.56 -23.59
N ARG A 649 -25.09 -25.74 -22.78
CA ARG A 649 -24.34 -24.57 -23.28
C ARG A 649 -23.14 -24.99 -24.12
N VAL A 650 -22.40 -26.01 -23.70
CA VAL A 650 -21.32 -26.57 -24.51
C VAL A 650 -21.88 -27.22 -25.79
N ASP A 651 -23.06 -27.87 -25.74
CA ASP A 651 -23.72 -28.41 -26.94
C ASP A 651 -24.03 -27.27 -27.94
N GLY A 652 -24.67 -26.19 -27.49
CA GLY A 652 -24.97 -25.03 -28.33
C GLY A 652 -23.72 -24.33 -28.90
N LEU A 653 -22.64 -24.22 -28.11
CA LEU A 653 -21.35 -23.71 -28.60
C LEU A 653 -20.69 -24.64 -29.62
N THR A 654 -20.93 -25.95 -29.51
CA THR A 654 -20.44 -26.96 -30.46
C THR A 654 -21.24 -26.92 -31.76
N GLU A 655 -22.57 -26.83 -31.70
CA GLU A 655 -23.45 -26.67 -32.86
C GLU A 655 -23.17 -25.36 -33.61
N ALA A 656 -22.87 -24.27 -32.90
CA ALA A 656 -22.45 -22.99 -33.50
C ALA A 656 -21.04 -23.04 -34.14
N GLY A 657 -20.30 -24.13 -33.94
CA GLY A 657 -18.94 -24.32 -34.44
C GLY A 657 -17.89 -23.46 -33.74
N LEU A 658 -18.17 -22.95 -32.53
CA LEU A 658 -17.24 -22.11 -31.75
C LEU A 658 -16.30 -22.95 -30.89
N VAL A 659 -16.79 -24.11 -30.44
CA VAL A 659 -16.06 -25.03 -29.58
C VAL A 659 -16.09 -26.43 -30.19
N ARG A 660 -15.04 -27.23 -29.95
CA ARG A 660 -14.98 -28.65 -30.33
C ARG A 660 -14.66 -29.53 -29.15
N ARG A 661 -15.28 -30.71 -29.12
CA ARG A 661 -15.01 -31.79 -28.17
C ARG A 661 -14.08 -32.82 -28.80
N HIS A 662 -13.09 -33.28 -28.06
CA HIS A 662 -12.21 -34.37 -28.49
C HIS A 662 -11.88 -35.26 -27.30
N ALA A 663 -11.70 -36.56 -27.55
CA ALA A 663 -11.25 -37.48 -26.51
C ALA A 663 -9.80 -37.17 -26.12
N ASP A 664 -9.47 -37.30 -24.84
CA ASP A 664 -8.10 -37.20 -24.36
C ASP A 664 -7.24 -38.31 -24.98
N ASN A 665 -6.03 -37.95 -25.42
CA ASN A 665 -5.06 -38.89 -25.98
C ASN A 665 -4.47 -39.84 -24.91
N GLN A 666 -4.56 -39.48 -23.62
CA GLN A 666 -4.04 -40.28 -22.50
C GLN A 666 -5.15 -41.02 -21.72
N ASP A 667 -6.40 -40.57 -21.79
CA ASP A 667 -7.56 -41.19 -21.12
C ASP A 667 -8.85 -40.98 -21.93
N GLN A 668 -9.21 -41.94 -22.78
CA GLN A 668 -10.38 -41.84 -23.66
C GLN A 668 -11.73 -41.70 -22.91
N ARG A 669 -11.75 -41.84 -21.58
CA ARG A 669 -12.94 -41.56 -20.74
C ARG A 669 -13.11 -40.08 -20.42
N ARG A 670 -12.11 -39.24 -20.73
CA ARG A 670 -12.14 -37.78 -20.56
C ARG A 670 -12.37 -37.09 -21.89
N ILE A 671 -13.31 -36.15 -21.89
CA ILE A 671 -13.60 -35.31 -23.05
C ILE A 671 -12.96 -33.95 -22.79
N HIS A 672 -12.04 -33.53 -23.66
CA HIS A 672 -11.49 -32.18 -23.70
C HIS A 672 -12.32 -31.27 -24.58
N VAL A 673 -12.36 -30.00 -24.20
CA VAL A 673 -13.13 -28.95 -24.85
C VAL A 673 -12.13 -27.85 -25.24
N SER A 674 -12.15 -27.43 -26.50
CA SER A 674 -11.22 -26.42 -27.03
C SER A 674 -11.92 -25.49 -28.01
N LEU A 675 -11.41 -24.26 -28.16
CA LEU A 675 -11.88 -23.35 -29.20
C LEU A 675 -11.58 -23.91 -30.59
N THR A 676 -12.51 -23.76 -31.51
CA THR A 676 -12.22 -23.90 -32.95
C THR A 676 -11.50 -22.63 -33.44
N PRO A 677 -10.86 -22.64 -34.62
CA PRO A 677 -10.34 -21.42 -35.23
C PRO A 677 -11.40 -20.32 -35.38
N LYS A 678 -12.65 -20.72 -35.68
CA LYS A 678 -13.81 -19.81 -35.75
C LYS A 678 -14.13 -19.21 -34.38
N GLY A 679 -14.17 -20.02 -33.32
CA GLY A 679 -14.44 -19.57 -31.96
C GLY A 679 -13.35 -18.66 -31.41
N HIS A 680 -12.08 -18.98 -31.68
CA HIS A 680 -10.94 -18.13 -31.32
C HIS A 680 -11.01 -16.79 -32.03
N ALA A 681 -11.17 -16.77 -33.36
CA ALA A 681 -11.25 -15.52 -34.12
C ALA A 681 -12.42 -14.63 -33.68
N ALA A 682 -13.61 -15.22 -33.46
CA ALA A 682 -14.79 -14.49 -33.01
C ALA A 682 -14.59 -13.85 -31.63
N PHE A 683 -14.09 -14.63 -30.66
CA PHE A 683 -13.92 -14.14 -29.30
C PHE A 683 -12.72 -13.19 -29.16
N ALA A 684 -11.65 -13.42 -29.94
CA ALA A 684 -10.51 -12.50 -30.01
C ALA A 684 -10.90 -11.15 -30.63
N GLY A 685 -11.75 -11.14 -31.67
CA GLY A 685 -12.30 -9.92 -32.25
C GLY A 685 -13.14 -9.13 -31.24
N LEU A 686 -14.02 -9.83 -30.51
CA LEU A 686 -14.83 -9.26 -29.46
C LEU A 686 -14.01 -8.66 -28.31
N LEU A 687 -12.97 -9.36 -27.84
CA LEU A 687 -12.06 -8.82 -26.84
C LEU A 687 -11.35 -7.56 -27.35
N ARG A 688 -10.83 -7.58 -28.59
CA ARG A 688 -10.21 -6.39 -29.18
C ARG A 688 -11.19 -5.23 -29.28
N ASP A 689 -12.42 -5.46 -29.73
CA ASP A 689 -13.45 -4.42 -29.83
C ASP A 689 -13.80 -3.83 -28.45
N MET A 690 -13.95 -4.68 -27.42
CA MET A 690 -14.21 -4.23 -26.03
C MET A 690 -13.11 -3.31 -25.48
N PHE A 691 -11.85 -3.52 -25.88
CA PHE A 691 -10.71 -2.74 -25.39
C PHE A 691 -10.22 -1.66 -26.37
N SER A 692 -10.85 -1.51 -27.55
CA SER A 692 -10.50 -0.51 -28.57
C SER A 692 -11.40 0.73 -28.56
N LEU A 693 -12.37 0.83 -27.64
CA LEU A 693 -13.36 1.91 -27.64
C LEU A 693 -12.79 3.25 -27.11
N GLY A 694 -12.37 4.11 -28.05
CA GLY A 694 -12.51 5.57 -27.94
C GLY A 694 -13.99 6.00 -28.08
N PRO A 695 -14.30 7.32 -28.09
CA PRO A 695 -15.68 7.81 -28.13
C PRO A 695 -16.43 7.23 -29.35
N VAL A 696 -17.61 6.67 -29.10
CA VAL A 696 -18.43 5.95 -30.08
C VAL A 696 -18.92 6.91 -31.17
N ASP A 697 -18.47 6.71 -32.41
CA ASP A 697 -19.09 7.35 -33.58
C ASP A 697 -20.39 6.59 -33.91
N ALA A 698 -21.53 7.20 -33.55
CA ALA A 698 -22.87 6.63 -33.71
C ALA A 698 -23.24 6.28 -35.17
N LYS A 699 -22.46 6.71 -36.17
CA LYS A 699 -22.66 6.34 -37.57
C LYS A 699 -22.18 4.92 -37.91
N ALA A 700 -21.17 4.38 -37.22
CA ALA A 700 -20.64 3.05 -37.54
C ALA A 700 -21.59 1.91 -37.13
N VAL A 701 -22.31 2.09 -36.01
CA VAL A 701 -23.22 1.07 -35.45
C VAL A 701 -24.47 0.86 -36.31
N ARG A 702 -24.95 1.89 -37.02
CA ARG A 702 -26.10 1.75 -37.95
C ARG A 702 -25.77 0.92 -39.19
N SER A 703 -24.55 0.98 -39.71
CA SER A 703 -24.17 0.22 -40.92
C SER A 703 -24.07 -1.29 -40.70
N ARG A 704 -23.82 -1.73 -39.46
CA ARG A 704 -23.72 -3.17 -39.12
C ARG A 704 -25.10 -3.82 -38.92
N ALA A 705 -26.08 -3.05 -38.43
CA ALA A 705 -27.45 -3.54 -38.20
C ALA A 705 -28.30 -3.65 -39.48
N GLU A 706 -28.00 -2.87 -40.52
CA GLU A 706 -28.77 -2.90 -41.78
C GLU A 706 -28.39 -4.07 -42.72
N ASN A 707 -27.25 -4.73 -42.49
CA ASN A 707 -26.80 -5.87 -43.31
C ASN A 707 -27.22 -7.25 -42.77
N GLU A 708 -27.76 -7.36 -41.56
CA GLU A 708 -28.22 -8.63 -40.98
C GLU A 708 -29.73 -8.89 -41.16
N TYR A 709 -30.48 -7.96 -41.76
CA TYR A 709 -31.91 -8.15 -42.08
C TYR A 709 -32.18 -8.46 -43.57
N ARG A 710 -31.15 -8.75 -44.37
CA ARG A 710 -31.28 -9.24 -45.75
C ARG A 710 -30.42 -10.49 -45.99
N THR A 711 -30.74 -11.58 -45.30
CA THR A 711 -30.57 -12.95 -45.84
C THR A 711 -31.55 -13.90 -45.19
#